data_AF-A0A8J3ZWW7-F1
#
_entry.id   AF-A0A8J3ZWW7-F1
#
_cell.length_a   1.000
_cell.length_b   1.000
_cell.length_c   1.000
_cell.angle_alpha   90.00
_cell.angle_beta   90.00
_cell.angle_gamma   90.00
#
_symmetry.space_group_name_H-M   'P 1'
#
loop_
_entity.id
_entity.type
_entity.pdbx_description
1 polymer ?
#
loop_
_entity_poly.entity_id
_entity_poly.type
_entity_poly.pdbx_seq_one_letter_code
_entity_poly.pdbx_strand_id
1 'polypeptide(L)'
;MRIRTAVAVLATVATVGTLGAVAGPASADPPAPGAAGATRDFGNGPERNDVAATDVTGGVAARAAGADASPLNSDTWRQRGYPRQQVLRTFPENPADSAIKLGLLPYHGVAPKLNALQAASNRVSVEVIGQSAQGRDLYLVTVTAPEKADQTRQQDQWRRMIEDDPWKAARDRKLKAGYKAPVWINGNIHGDEYEGLDGSIRLIEKLATATDKATADLLGRTRLYFTVTNNPDGRVLGQRPNGNGFDINRDHATSSQPESRAVRDVVIATQPLVMLDEHGYTGTTLIEPSTAPHGQNYDYDLYIKHAYPNALGMEQGIQALGHPETTRADIPFRDYAPGDWDDWPPIFTPMYSMYHGAIGHTVEVPLQVNRGAYQTLPVEELQRRSRVNVDVVEATIRAAITYTDTNRGTLISNQIELFRRGWEGEQQRQIPDNFVPGFGPEDRYSTTFPRAYVIPVGTGQRSEQAAARLVDHLIAHDVRVTRAVVPFWNDGRYYPAGSYVVNMHQPKRGLANAMLEAGRDLSALVPQMYDISGWSHRLLWGASVETVRGRYLPAITVPVSVARPTGGLPAPSARDLMLSVVSENDVRAANALLEQGVPVRWTSNGAVLVPAAHRRAAATVADRYGVRFTSAPYGTVGVPVRRPVLAVAAGADELFTLRELGFDVRTTSTGALNAGGDLTGVDVLYVSAGLSYTALNTAARGRVDEFLVTGGVVTRGATGARFNAEAGLLQVTPVAGRGDANGVVSLTNGPGLLGSGAMNTAFVYSPLFFTNVGAGVTVEQRYGPGNPLIAGHWLPNATGTGGPEQAAGQAAVVSGVSSRGTATVLFGTEPLFRNHPKGTFAQVARASFWATAAVPATA
;
A
#
# COMPACT_ATOMS: atom_id res chain seq x y z
N MET A 1 -3.55 2.45 84.88
CA MET A 1 -2.53 1.43 85.22
C MET A 1 -1.57 1.39 84.04
N ARG A 2 -0.33 1.94 84.09
CA ARG A 2 0.93 1.35 84.64
C ARG A 2 1.13 -0.09 84.09
N ILE A 3 2.21 -0.49 83.42
CA ILE A 3 3.61 0.01 83.19
C ILE A 3 3.94 -0.16 81.67
N ARG A 4 4.77 0.58 80.89
CA ARG A 4 5.76 1.70 80.97
C ARG A 4 7.28 1.38 80.91
N THR A 5 7.90 1.69 79.75
CA THR A 5 9.32 2.15 79.51
C THR A 5 10.56 1.25 79.75
N ALA A 6 11.36 1.08 78.69
CA ALA A 6 12.82 1.34 78.57
C ALA A 6 13.15 1.52 77.05
N VAL A 7 13.96 2.44 76.47
CA VAL A 7 15.07 3.33 76.91
C VAL A 7 16.42 2.60 77.01
N ALA A 8 17.17 2.45 75.89
CA ALA A 8 18.31 3.29 75.42
C ALA A 8 19.68 2.82 75.98
N VAL A 9 20.81 2.88 75.24
CA VAL A 9 21.66 4.07 74.99
C VAL A 9 22.74 3.79 73.90
N LEU A 10 23.28 4.87 73.29
CA LEU A 10 24.46 5.12 72.42
C LEU A 10 25.54 4.00 72.24
N ALA A 11 26.28 3.92 71.12
CA ALA A 11 27.24 4.95 70.65
C ALA A 11 27.64 4.97 69.13
N THR A 12 28.47 5.96 68.78
CA THR A 12 28.61 6.68 67.49
C THR A 12 29.89 6.34 66.68
N VAL A 13 30.06 6.95 65.48
CA VAL A 13 31.32 7.15 64.66
C VAL A 13 31.73 5.93 63.77
N ALA A 14 32.15 6.04 62.48
CA ALA A 14 32.53 7.19 61.62
C ALA A 14 32.18 7.05 60.09
N THR A 15 31.98 8.20 59.43
CA THR A 15 32.35 8.65 58.03
C THR A 15 32.58 7.70 56.83
N VAL A 16 31.92 8.06 55.70
CA VAL A 16 32.43 8.24 54.29
C VAL A 16 33.18 7.07 53.58
N GLY A 17 32.91 6.72 52.31
CA GLY A 17 31.91 7.20 51.34
C GLY A 17 32.23 6.79 49.87
N THR A 18 31.20 6.85 48.99
CA THR A 18 31.24 6.80 47.50
C THR A 18 32.10 5.75 46.77
N LEU A 19 31.42 4.75 46.20
CA LEU A 19 31.58 4.11 44.87
C LEU A 19 30.38 3.12 44.76
N GLY A 20 29.78 2.80 43.61
CA GLY A 20 30.20 2.92 42.22
C GLY A 20 29.78 1.64 41.49
N ALA A 21 28.46 1.42 41.35
CA ALA A 21 27.90 0.16 40.85
C ALA A 21 27.41 0.28 39.40
N VAL A 22 28.01 -0.51 38.49
CA VAL A 22 27.66 -0.55 37.07
C VAL A 22 26.52 -1.53 36.85
N ALA A 23 25.41 -1.07 36.27
CA ALA A 23 24.36 -1.94 35.76
C ALA A 23 24.81 -2.53 34.41
N GLY A 24 25.09 -3.84 34.38
CA GLY A 24 25.31 -4.57 33.13
C GLY A 24 24.00 -4.76 32.35
N PRO A 25 24.07 -5.01 31.03
CA PRO A 25 22.88 -5.32 30.24
C PRO A 25 22.28 -6.65 30.70
N ALA A 26 20.97 -6.68 30.89
CA ALA A 26 20.25 -7.93 31.17
C ALA A 26 20.27 -8.81 29.91
N SER A 27 20.82 -10.02 30.02
CA SER A 27 20.63 -11.06 29.02
C SER A 27 19.17 -11.52 29.03
N ALA A 28 18.54 -11.65 27.87
CA ALA A 28 17.25 -12.32 27.77
C ALA A 28 17.41 -13.81 28.11
N ASP A 29 16.56 -14.31 29.00
CA ASP A 29 16.47 -15.75 29.28
C ASP A 29 16.00 -16.53 28.04
N PRO A 30 16.48 -17.77 27.82
CA PRO A 30 16.03 -18.60 26.72
C PRO A 30 14.54 -18.97 26.89
N PRO A 31 13.73 -18.99 25.81
CA PRO A 31 12.30 -19.26 25.90
C PRO A 31 12.02 -20.70 26.36
N ALA A 32 10.99 -20.86 27.19
CA ALA A 32 10.58 -22.17 27.69
C ALA A 32 10.04 -23.07 26.56
N PRO A 33 10.42 -24.36 26.51
CA PRO A 33 9.94 -25.30 25.50
C PRO A 33 8.46 -25.63 25.75
N GLY A 34 7.58 -25.13 24.87
CA GLY A 34 6.13 -25.32 24.98
C GLY A 34 5.30 -24.20 24.36
N ALA A 35 5.87 -23.00 24.19
CA ALA A 35 5.29 -22.00 23.30
C ALA A 35 5.38 -22.49 21.85
N ALA A 36 4.23 -22.61 21.17
CA ALA A 36 4.21 -22.74 19.72
C ALA A 36 4.68 -21.40 19.12
N GLY A 37 5.97 -21.32 18.78
CA GLY A 37 6.52 -20.15 18.12
C GLY A 37 5.78 -19.91 16.82
N ALA A 38 5.20 -18.72 16.65
CA ALA A 38 4.41 -18.39 15.47
C ALA A 38 5.26 -18.57 14.21
N THR A 39 4.83 -19.46 13.32
CA THR A 39 5.46 -19.75 12.02
C THR A 39 5.22 -18.64 10.99
N ARG A 40 4.84 -17.43 11.44
CA ARG A 40 4.30 -16.36 10.63
C ARG A 40 5.31 -15.23 10.46
N ASP A 41 5.54 -14.86 9.21
CA ASP A 41 6.20 -13.62 8.80
C ASP A 41 5.18 -12.49 9.05
N PHE A 42 5.24 -11.82 10.20
CA PHE A 42 4.29 -10.74 10.54
C PHE A 42 4.51 -9.56 9.59
N GLY A 43 3.57 -9.29 8.67
CA GLY A 43 3.61 -8.15 7.72
C GLY A 43 3.48 -6.75 8.35
N ASN A 44 3.62 -6.70 9.69
CA ASN A 44 3.34 -5.61 10.61
C ASN A 44 4.54 -5.27 11.53
N GLY A 45 5.73 -5.84 11.31
CA GLY A 45 6.83 -5.80 12.28
C GLY A 45 7.92 -4.72 12.08
N PRO A 46 8.92 -4.70 12.98
CA PRO A 46 10.00 -3.72 12.98
C PRO A 46 11.12 -3.99 11.96
N GLU A 47 11.14 -5.16 11.29
CA GLU A 47 12.15 -5.57 10.30
C GLU A 47 12.36 -4.57 9.16
N ARG A 48 11.33 -3.79 8.83
CA ARG A 48 11.40 -2.62 7.92
C ARG A 48 12.47 -1.58 8.30
N ASN A 49 12.94 -1.58 9.55
CA ASN A 49 13.86 -0.59 10.12
C ASN A 49 15.30 -1.13 10.30
N ASP A 50 15.57 -2.40 10.01
CA ASP A 50 16.87 -3.04 10.28
C ASP A 50 17.79 -3.09 9.06
N VAL A 51 17.25 -3.17 7.84
CA VAL A 51 18.02 -3.18 6.59
C VAL A 51 17.69 -1.95 5.74
N ALA A 52 18.71 -1.14 5.43
CA ALA A 52 18.58 -0.06 4.46
C ALA A 52 18.61 -0.64 3.04
N ALA A 53 17.69 -0.19 2.19
CA ALA A 53 17.67 -0.57 0.79
C ALA A 53 18.85 0.04 0.03
N THR A 54 19.41 -0.74 -0.89
CA THR A 54 20.54 -0.36 -1.75
C THR A 54 20.05 0.20 -3.09
N ASP A 55 20.97 0.79 -3.86
CA ASP A 55 20.65 1.29 -5.19
C ASP A 55 20.41 0.16 -6.20
N VAL A 56 19.13 -0.10 -6.48
CA VAL A 56 18.68 -1.04 -7.51
C VAL A 56 19.01 -0.48 -8.89
N THR A 57 20.02 -1.06 -9.55
CA THR A 57 20.44 -0.66 -10.90
C THR A 57 19.27 -0.77 -11.91
N GLY A 58 18.86 0.37 -12.49
CA GLY A 58 17.72 0.48 -13.40
C GLY A 58 16.40 0.95 -12.75
N GLY A 59 16.32 1.04 -11.42
CA GLY A 59 15.09 1.30 -10.64
C GLY A 59 14.48 2.72 -10.71
N VAL A 60 14.66 3.47 -11.81
CA VAL A 60 13.78 4.59 -12.20
C VAL A 60 13.73 4.69 -13.73
N ALA A 61 13.02 3.76 -14.38
CA ALA A 61 12.58 3.98 -15.76
C ALA A 61 11.69 5.23 -15.79
N ALA A 62 11.99 6.20 -16.66
CA ALA A 62 11.29 7.48 -16.66
C ALA A 62 9.79 7.29 -16.95
N ARG A 63 8.92 7.94 -16.15
CA ARG A 63 7.46 7.99 -16.40
C ARG A 63 7.16 8.61 -17.77
N ALA A 64 7.07 7.78 -18.79
CA ALA A 64 6.61 8.17 -20.12
C ALA A 64 5.12 8.51 -20.05
N ALA A 65 4.78 9.79 -20.28
CA ALA A 65 3.40 10.25 -20.33
C ALA A 65 2.65 9.53 -21.47
N GLY A 66 1.80 8.56 -21.12
CA GLY A 66 1.13 7.67 -22.05
C GLY A 66 1.19 6.17 -21.68
N ALA A 67 2.12 5.77 -20.78
CA ALA A 67 2.25 4.39 -20.32
C ALA A 67 1.07 3.87 -19.47
N ASP A 68 0.18 4.76 -19.01
CA ASP A 68 -0.94 4.43 -18.12
C ASP A 68 -2.20 3.95 -18.87
N ALA A 69 -2.17 3.88 -20.21
CA ALA A 69 -3.27 3.39 -21.02
C ALA A 69 -3.19 1.86 -21.19
N SER A 70 -3.70 1.10 -20.20
CA SER A 70 -3.82 -0.36 -20.31
C SER A 70 -4.57 -0.74 -21.60
N PRO A 71 -4.03 -1.65 -22.44
CA PRO A 71 -4.66 -2.01 -23.71
C PRO A 71 -6.04 -2.66 -23.52
N LEU A 72 -6.26 -3.28 -22.34
CA LEU A 72 -7.55 -3.83 -21.91
C LEU A 72 -8.64 -2.77 -21.80
N ASN A 73 -8.29 -1.49 -21.64
CA ASN A 73 -9.23 -0.37 -21.53
C ASN A 73 -9.46 0.35 -22.88
N SER A 74 -8.87 -0.14 -23.98
CA SER A 74 -9.15 0.37 -25.33
C SER A 74 -10.34 -0.35 -26.00
N ASP A 75 -11.23 0.42 -26.63
CA ASP A 75 -12.32 -0.15 -27.45
C ASP A 75 -11.79 -1.01 -28.61
N THR A 76 -10.61 -0.68 -29.15
CA THR A 76 -9.94 -1.41 -30.25
C THR A 76 -9.58 -2.85 -29.92
N TRP A 77 -9.26 -3.16 -28.66
CA TRP A 77 -9.05 -4.55 -28.22
C TRP A 77 -10.37 -5.22 -27.84
N ARG A 78 -11.26 -4.54 -27.10
CA ARG A 78 -12.56 -5.12 -26.67
C ARG A 78 -13.47 -5.51 -27.84
N GLN A 79 -13.45 -4.76 -28.94
CA GLN A 79 -14.26 -5.07 -30.12
C GLN A 79 -13.80 -6.29 -30.93
N ARG A 80 -12.62 -6.88 -30.64
CA ARG A 80 -12.11 -8.10 -31.29
C ARG A 80 -12.69 -9.35 -30.62
N GLY A 81 -13.07 -10.31 -31.46
CA GLY A 81 -13.41 -11.68 -31.04
C GLY A 81 -12.22 -12.43 -30.44
N TYR A 82 -12.47 -13.65 -29.95
CA TYR A 82 -11.45 -14.57 -29.45
C TYR A 82 -11.22 -15.74 -30.43
N PRO A 83 -9.97 -16.18 -30.66
CA PRO A 83 -8.78 -15.81 -29.91
C PRO A 83 -8.16 -14.48 -30.39
N ARG A 84 -7.50 -13.77 -29.46
CA ARG A 84 -6.75 -12.54 -29.73
C ARG A 84 -5.26 -12.84 -29.68
N GLN A 85 -4.70 -13.17 -30.84
CA GLN A 85 -3.34 -13.66 -30.93
C GLN A 85 -2.36 -12.58 -31.40
N GLN A 86 -1.15 -12.61 -30.83
CA GLN A 86 -0.05 -11.71 -31.18
C GLN A 86 1.31 -12.37 -30.92
N VAL A 87 2.33 -11.91 -31.64
CA VAL A 87 3.73 -12.33 -31.41
C VAL A 87 4.27 -11.57 -30.20
N LEU A 88 4.54 -12.30 -29.11
CA LEU A 88 5.05 -11.75 -27.86
C LEU A 88 6.55 -11.45 -27.97
N ARG A 89 7.00 -10.36 -27.31
CA ARG A 89 8.43 -10.02 -27.18
C ARG A 89 9.17 -11.14 -26.44
N THR A 90 10.17 -11.71 -27.08
CA THR A 90 11.12 -12.61 -26.42
C THR A 90 12.19 -11.80 -25.69
N PHE A 91 12.64 -12.33 -24.55
CA PHE A 91 13.74 -11.77 -23.78
C PHE A 91 15.00 -12.63 -24.01
N PRO A 92 16.21 -12.07 -23.87
CA PRO A 92 17.45 -12.85 -23.87
C PRO A 92 17.42 -13.93 -22.79
N GLU A 93 18.12 -15.04 -23.03
CA GLU A 93 18.34 -16.07 -22.02
C GLU A 93 19.06 -15.48 -20.81
N ASN A 94 18.55 -15.77 -19.62
CA ASN A 94 19.19 -15.40 -18.35
C ASN A 94 19.49 -16.66 -17.54
N PRO A 95 20.74 -17.15 -17.50
CA PRO A 95 21.11 -18.33 -16.72
C PRO A 95 21.13 -18.06 -15.20
N ALA A 96 20.99 -16.80 -14.77
CA ALA A 96 20.86 -16.40 -13.37
C ALA A 96 19.38 -16.19 -12.93
N ASP A 97 18.40 -16.63 -13.73
CA ASP A 97 16.99 -16.63 -13.34
C ASP A 97 16.74 -17.68 -12.24
N SER A 98 16.31 -17.24 -11.05
CA SER A 98 16.21 -18.11 -9.87
C SER A 98 15.28 -19.32 -10.05
N ALA A 99 14.31 -19.25 -10.96
CA ALA A 99 13.39 -20.36 -11.26
C ALA A 99 14.11 -21.60 -11.85
N ILE A 100 15.27 -21.42 -12.49
CA ILE A 100 16.01 -22.51 -13.15
C ILE A 100 16.46 -23.58 -12.14
N LYS A 101 16.94 -23.17 -10.95
CA LYS A 101 17.36 -24.12 -9.90
C LYS A 101 16.20 -25.02 -9.45
N LEU A 102 14.98 -24.48 -9.46
CA LEU A 102 13.75 -25.16 -9.05
C LEU A 102 13.17 -26.09 -10.13
N GLY A 103 13.78 -26.12 -11.33
CA GLY A 103 13.25 -26.88 -12.46
C GLY A 103 11.94 -26.31 -13.03
N LEU A 104 11.66 -25.03 -12.75
CA LEU A 104 10.48 -24.30 -13.19
C LEU A 104 10.79 -23.44 -14.42
N LEU A 105 9.77 -22.97 -15.13
CA LEU A 105 9.91 -22.15 -16.32
C LEU A 105 10.54 -20.78 -15.97
N PRO A 106 11.75 -20.46 -16.48
CA PRO A 106 12.34 -19.14 -16.33
C PRO A 106 11.59 -18.10 -17.17
N TYR A 107 11.65 -16.84 -16.77
CA TYR A 107 10.86 -15.76 -17.36
C TYR A 107 11.11 -15.60 -18.87
N HIS A 108 12.36 -15.77 -19.32
CA HIS A 108 12.71 -15.69 -20.74
C HIS A 108 12.07 -16.80 -21.60
N GLY A 109 11.69 -17.94 -20.99
CA GLY A 109 10.98 -19.05 -21.63
C GLY A 109 9.46 -18.87 -21.72
N VAL A 110 8.87 -17.93 -20.97
CA VAL A 110 7.42 -17.69 -20.92
C VAL A 110 6.87 -17.24 -22.28
N ALA A 111 7.44 -16.20 -22.89
CA ALA A 111 6.99 -15.71 -24.20
C ALA A 111 7.10 -16.76 -25.33
N PRO A 112 8.21 -17.53 -25.47
CA PRO A 112 8.28 -18.69 -26.37
C PRO A 112 7.16 -19.72 -26.15
N LYS A 113 6.93 -20.16 -24.89
CA LYS A 113 5.88 -21.14 -24.56
C LYS A 113 4.49 -20.62 -24.90
N LEU A 114 4.20 -19.35 -24.60
CA LEU A 114 2.93 -18.70 -24.90
C LEU A 114 2.73 -18.45 -26.41
N ASN A 115 3.77 -18.10 -27.16
CA ASN A 115 3.72 -18.03 -28.63
C ASN A 115 3.40 -19.41 -29.25
N ALA A 116 4.00 -20.50 -28.74
CA ALA A 116 3.69 -21.86 -29.20
C ALA A 116 2.24 -22.28 -28.88
N LEU A 117 1.74 -21.97 -27.68
CA LEU A 117 0.36 -22.28 -27.28
C LEU A 117 -0.70 -21.51 -28.10
N GLN A 118 -0.43 -20.26 -28.47
CA GLN A 118 -1.27 -19.52 -29.42
C GLN A 118 -1.28 -20.20 -30.80
N ALA A 119 -0.11 -20.53 -31.35
CA ALA A 119 0.01 -21.18 -32.65
C ALA A 119 -0.66 -22.58 -32.70
N ALA A 120 -0.66 -23.31 -31.58
CA ALA A 120 -1.24 -24.65 -31.48
C ALA A 120 -2.76 -24.69 -31.22
N SER A 121 -3.38 -23.59 -30.74
CA SER A 121 -4.79 -23.62 -30.31
C SER A 121 -5.56 -22.34 -30.57
N ASN A 122 -6.72 -22.47 -31.21
CA ASN A 122 -7.67 -21.37 -31.40
C ASN A 122 -8.42 -20.94 -30.13
N ARG A 123 -8.10 -21.53 -28.97
CA ARG A 123 -8.68 -21.19 -27.66
C ARG A 123 -7.83 -20.19 -26.87
N VAL A 124 -6.56 -20.04 -27.23
CA VAL A 124 -5.55 -19.28 -26.46
C VAL A 124 -5.34 -17.90 -27.07
N SER A 125 -5.41 -16.89 -26.22
CA SER A 125 -5.10 -15.48 -26.50
C SER A 125 -4.10 -14.98 -25.48
N VAL A 126 -3.20 -14.08 -25.84
CA VAL A 126 -2.24 -13.51 -24.88
C VAL A 126 -2.11 -12.01 -25.07
N GLU A 127 -2.62 -11.26 -24.11
CA GLU A 127 -2.54 -9.81 -24.06
C GLU A 127 -1.38 -9.38 -23.14
N VAL A 128 -0.56 -8.41 -23.57
CA VAL A 128 0.45 -7.76 -22.71
C VAL A 128 -0.25 -6.62 -22.00
N ILE A 129 -0.42 -6.72 -20.67
CA ILE A 129 -1.29 -5.82 -19.89
C ILE A 129 -0.56 -4.63 -19.28
N GLY A 130 0.77 -4.67 -19.26
CA GLY A 130 1.65 -3.66 -18.71
C GLY A 130 3.09 -4.14 -18.68
N GLN A 131 3.95 -3.38 -18.01
CA GLN A 131 5.34 -3.75 -17.76
C GLN A 131 5.69 -3.57 -16.29
N SER A 132 6.63 -4.37 -15.79
CA SER A 132 7.17 -4.26 -14.43
C SER A 132 8.03 -3.01 -14.25
N ALA A 133 8.45 -2.76 -13.01
CA ALA A 133 9.40 -1.70 -12.64
C ALA A 133 10.69 -1.69 -13.49
N GLN A 134 11.21 -2.86 -13.87
CA GLN A 134 12.39 -3.03 -14.72
C GLN A 134 12.05 -3.31 -16.20
N GLY A 135 10.80 -3.13 -16.63
CA GLY A 135 10.40 -3.18 -18.05
C GLY A 135 10.19 -4.58 -18.63
N ARG A 136 9.99 -5.61 -17.80
CA ARG A 136 9.55 -6.95 -18.23
C ARG A 136 8.05 -6.92 -18.52
N ASP A 137 7.58 -7.64 -19.54
CA ASP A 137 6.16 -7.65 -19.93
C ASP A 137 5.32 -8.49 -18.96
N LEU A 138 4.15 -7.97 -18.59
CA LEU A 138 3.13 -8.67 -17.82
C LEU A 138 2.12 -9.30 -18.80
N TYR A 139 1.90 -10.61 -18.71
CA TYR A 139 1.06 -11.36 -19.64
C TYR A 139 -0.26 -11.78 -18.99
N LEU A 140 -1.37 -11.46 -19.64
CA LEU A 140 -2.69 -12.04 -19.39
C LEU A 140 -3.00 -13.05 -20.48
N VAL A 141 -3.17 -14.32 -20.11
CA VAL A 141 -3.61 -15.38 -21.03
C VAL A 141 -5.11 -15.56 -20.90
N THR A 142 -5.85 -15.42 -22.00
CA THR A 142 -7.28 -15.76 -22.04
C THR A 142 -7.48 -17.12 -22.71
N VAL A 143 -8.11 -18.06 -22.01
CA VAL A 143 -8.51 -19.38 -22.52
C VAL A 143 -10.04 -19.49 -22.54
N THR A 144 -10.62 -19.65 -23.73
CA THR A 144 -12.08 -19.79 -23.92
C THR A 144 -12.41 -20.43 -25.27
N ALA A 145 -13.63 -20.93 -25.46
CA ALA A 145 -14.08 -21.39 -26.77
C ALA A 145 -14.21 -20.19 -27.74
N PRO A 146 -13.79 -20.32 -29.03
CA PRO A 146 -13.73 -19.21 -29.97
C PRO A 146 -15.00 -18.35 -30.03
N GLU A 147 -14.83 -17.04 -30.13
CA GLU A 147 -15.90 -16.05 -30.19
C GLU A 147 -15.75 -15.13 -31.40
N LYS A 148 -16.83 -14.95 -32.14
CA LYS A 148 -16.94 -13.87 -33.12
C LYS A 148 -17.05 -12.51 -32.41
N ALA A 149 -16.66 -11.45 -33.11
CA ALA A 149 -16.62 -10.09 -32.57
C ALA A 149 -17.98 -9.58 -32.07
N ASP A 150 -19.10 -10.04 -32.65
CA ASP A 150 -20.46 -9.76 -32.17
C ASP A 150 -20.80 -10.51 -30.87
N GLN A 151 -20.39 -11.78 -30.75
CA GLN A 151 -20.53 -12.56 -29.52
C GLN A 151 -19.72 -11.91 -28.39
N THR A 152 -18.48 -11.51 -28.64
CA THR A 152 -17.64 -10.83 -27.64
C THR A 152 -18.23 -9.48 -27.21
N ARG A 153 -18.74 -8.66 -28.15
CA ARG A 153 -19.48 -7.44 -27.81
C ARG A 153 -20.75 -7.71 -26.99
N GLN A 154 -21.46 -8.81 -27.23
CA GLN A 154 -22.64 -9.18 -26.44
C GLN A 154 -22.28 -9.57 -25.00
N GLN A 155 -21.16 -10.28 -24.79
CA GLN A 155 -20.64 -10.56 -23.46
C GLN A 155 -20.29 -9.26 -22.72
N ASP A 156 -19.56 -8.35 -23.37
CA ASP A 156 -19.15 -7.07 -22.79
C ASP A 156 -20.36 -6.15 -22.50
N GLN A 157 -21.42 -6.22 -23.31
CA GLN A 157 -22.71 -5.56 -23.02
C GLN A 157 -23.42 -6.15 -21.80
N TRP A 158 -23.41 -7.48 -21.62
CA TRP A 158 -23.95 -8.11 -20.41
C TRP A 158 -23.12 -7.78 -19.18
N ARG A 159 -21.79 -7.79 -19.30
CA ARG A 159 -20.83 -7.38 -18.26
C ARG A 159 -21.16 -5.97 -17.73
N ARG A 160 -21.29 -4.99 -18.64
CA ARG A 160 -21.74 -3.62 -18.30
C ARG A 160 -23.16 -3.60 -17.73
N MET A 161 -24.11 -4.36 -18.30
CA MET A 161 -25.49 -4.39 -17.79
C MET A 161 -25.61 -4.91 -16.35
N ILE A 162 -24.80 -5.90 -15.97
CA ILE A 162 -24.73 -6.42 -14.59
C ILE A 162 -24.41 -5.31 -13.59
N GLU A 163 -23.56 -4.37 -13.98
CA GLU A 163 -23.11 -3.25 -13.14
C GLU A 163 -23.98 -1.97 -13.28
N ASP A 164 -24.26 -1.55 -14.50
CA ASP A 164 -24.92 -0.27 -14.81
C ASP A 164 -26.45 -0.33 -14.70
N ASP A 165 -27.05 -1.51 -14.92
CA ASP A 165 -28.51 -1.75 -14.87
C ASP A 165 -28.83 -3.14 -14.29
N PRO A 166 -28.50 -3.39 -13.01
CA PRO A 166 -28.65 -4.70 -12.39
C PRO A 166 -30.11 -5.18 -12.35
N TRP A 167 -31.11 -4.29 -12.26
CA TRP A 167 -32.52 -4.68 -12.29
C TRP A 167 -32.94 -5.26 -13.65
N LYS A 168 -32.34 -4.79 -14.76
CA LYS A 168 -32.52 -5.39 -16.09
C LYS A 168 -31.70 -6.67 -16.23
N ALA A 169 -30.45 -6.70 -15.78
CA ALA A 169 -29.63 -7.90 -15.78
C ALA A 169 -30.29 -9.06 -15.01
N ALA A 170 -30.91 -8.77 -13.86
CA ALA A 170 -31.69 -9.72 -13.07
C ALA A 170 -32.91 -10.31 -13.82
N ARG A 171 -33.40 -9.64 -14.87
CA ARG A 171 -34.57 -10.03 -15.67
C ARG A 171 -34.21 -10.63 -17.04
N ASP A 172 -33.01 -10.38 -17.56
CA ASP A 172 -32.58 -10.85 -18.88
C ASP A 172 -32.34 -12.37 -18.90
N ARG A 173 -33.20 -13.10 -19.63
CA ARG A 173 -33.08 -14.56 -19.81
C ARG A 173 -31.91 -14.97 -20.71
N LYS A 174 -31.53 -14.13 -21.68
CA LYS A 174 -30.39 -14.40 -22.58
C LYS A 174 -29.07 -14.26 -21.82
N LEU A 175 -28.95 -13.25 -20.96
CA LEU A 175 -27.81 -13.08 -20.06
C LEU A 175 -27.62 -14.33 -19.19
N LYS A 176 -28.66 -14.76 -18.47
CA LYS A 176 -28.60 -15.94 -17.60
C LYS A 176 -28.22 -17.23 -18.36
N ALA A 177 -28.70 -17.39 -19.59
CA ALA A 177 -28.35 -18.54 -20.42
C ALA A 177 -26.92 -18.44 -21.04
N GLY A 178 -26.50 -17.27 -21.50
CA GLY A 178 -25.37 -17.11 -22.42
C GLY A 178 -24.17 -16.29 -21.93
N TYR A 179 -24.26 -15.58 -20.80
CA TYR A 179 -23.12 -14.83 -20.26
C TYR A 179 -22.02 -15.80 -19.79
N LYS A 180 -20.85 -15.79 -20.43
CA LYS A 180 -19.74 -16.67 -20.03
C LYS A 180 -19.22 -16.22 -18.67
N ALA A 181 -19.01 -17.16 -17.75
CA ALA A 181 -18.47 -16.88 -16.42
C ALA A 181 -16.99 -16.46 -16.53
N PRO A 182 -16.60 -15.24 -16.13
CA PRO A 182 -15.21 -14.87 -15.98
C PRO A 182 -14.63 -15.49 -14.70
N VAL A 183 -13.53 -16.25 -14.83
CA VAL A 183 -12.68 -16.72 -13.72
C VAL A 183 -11.28 -16.20 -13.99
N TRP A 184 -10.62 -15.67 -12.96
CA TRP A 184 -9.28 -15.11 -13.10
C TRP A 184 -8.32 -15.67 -12.05
N ILE A 185 -7.14 -16.10 -12.50
CA ILE A 185 -6.04 -16.60 -11.69
C ILE A 185 -4.92 -15.56 -11.78
N ASN A 186 -4.43 -15.12 -10.63
CA ASN A 186 -3.21 -14.35 -10.50
C ASN A 186 -2.15 -15.26 -9.87
N GLY A 187 -0.91 -15.20 -10.36
CA GLY A 187 0.16 -16.03 -9.83
C GLY A 187 1.45 -15.24 -9.70
N ASN A 188 2.27 -15.61 -8.71
CA ASN A 188 3.62 -15.08 -8.56
C ASN A 188 3.64 -13.54 -8.44
N ILE A 189 2.78 -13.00 -7.58
CA ILE A 189 2.73 -11.58 -7.13
C ILE A 189 3.85 -11.25 -6.15
N HIS A 190 4.24 -12.22 -5.32
CA HIS A 190 5.54 -12.26 -4.68
C HIS A 190 6.49 -13.03 -5.61
N GLY A 191 7.69 -12.48 -5.85
CA GLY A 191 8.57 -13.02 -6.88
C GLY A 191 9.13 -14.40 -6.56
N ASP A 192 9.47 -14.67 -5.30
CA ASP A 192 10.03 -15.95 -4.83
C ASP A 192 8.97 -17.01 -4.46
N GLU A 193 7.74 -16.82 -4.92
CA GLU A 193 6.60 -17.73 -4.77
C GLU A 193 6.21 -18.19 -6.19
N TYR A 194 6.83 -19.27 -6.67
CA TYR A 194 7.06 -19.47 -8.11
C TYR A 194 5.95 -20.26 -8.82
N GLU A 195 5.34 -21.21 -8.12
CA GLU A 195 4.61 -22.33 -8.74
C GLU A 195 3.25 -21.95 -9.33
N GLY A 196 2.69 -20.80 -8.94
CA GLY A 196 1.49 -20.21 -9.56
C GLY A 196 1.60 -20.02 -11.08
N LEU A 197 2.81 -19.71 -11.57
CA LEU A 197 3.10 -19.60 -13.01
C LEU A 197 2.98 -20.96 -13.70
N ASP A 198 3.72 -21.94 -13.21
CA ASP A 198 3.91 -23.23 -13.86
C ASP A 198 2.64 -24.09 -13.79
N GLY A 199 1.89 -24.03 -12.68
CA GLY A 199 0.55 -24.63 -12.57
C GLY A 199 -0.47 -23.98 -13.52
N SER A 200 -0.43 -22.66 -13.66
CA SER A 200 -1.24 -21.94 -14.67
C SER A 200 -0.89 -22.38 -16.10
N ILE A 201 0.39 -22.40 -16.47
CA ILE A 201 0.85 -22.83 -17.80
C ILE A 201 0.45 -24.28 -18.11
N ARG A 202 0.57 -25.19 -17.13
CA ARG A 202 0.18 -26.60 -17.28
C ARG A 202 -1.33 -26.75 -17.54
N LEU A 203 -2.16 -25.98 -16.84
CA LEU A 203 -3.61 -25.98 -17.06
C LEU A 203 -4.00 -25.30 -18.39
N ILE A 204 -3.37 -24.19 -18.76
CA ILE A 204 -3.56 -23.51 -20.04
C ILE A 204 -3.29 -24.50 -21.20
N GLU A 205 -2.16 -25.21 -21.15
CA GLU A 205 -1.79 -26.19 -22.17
C GLU A 205 -2.81 -27.33 -22.28
N LYS A 206 -3.17 -27.93 -21.13
CA LYS A 206 -4.20 -28.98 -21.02
C LYS A 206 -5.54 -28.56 -21.63
N LEU A 207 -6.02 -27.35 -21.33
CA LEU A 207 -7.27 -26.80 -21.87
C LEU A 207 -7.15 -26.36 -23.35
N ALA A 208 -5.96 -25.96 -23.79
CA ALA A 208 -5.68 -25.57 -25.18
C ALA A 208 -5.71 -26.78 -26.13
N THR A 209 -5.19 -27.94 -25.70
CA THR A 209 -5.07 -29.15 -26.52
C THR A 209 -6.20 -30.17 -26.33
N ALA A 210 -7.03 -30.05 -25.29
CA ALA A 210 -8.10 -31.01 -24.99
C ALA A 210 -9.13 -31.18 -26.13
N THR A 211 -9.36 -32.42 -26.55
CA THR A 211 -10.32 -32.78 -27.62
C THR A 211 -11.67 -33.28 -27.08
N ASP A 212 -11.86 -33.34 -25.77
CA ASP A 212 -13.06 -33.90 -25.15
C ASP A 212 -14.24 -32.92 -25.08
N LYS A 213 -15.45 -33.46 -24.89
CA LYS A 213 -16.69 -32.67 -24.83
C LYS A 213 -16.82 -31.86 -23.54
N ALA A 214 -16.33 -32.33 -22.39
CA ALA A 214 -16.47 -31.62 -21.12
C ALA A 214 -15.65 -30.31 -21.15
N THR A 215 -14.42 -30.35 -21.64
CA THR A 215 -13.60 -29.14 -21.84
C THR A 215 -14.22 -28.19 -22.87
N ALA A 216 -14.79 -28.71 -23.97
CA ALA A 216 -15.46 -27.89 -24.98
C ALA A 216 -16.72 -27.20 -24.42
N ASP A 217 -17.53 -27.92 -23.64
CA ASP A 217 -18.73 -27.39 -22.97
C ASP A 217 -18.37 -26.36 -21.89
N LEU A 218 -17.33 -26.63 -21.09
CA LEU A 218 -16.80 -25.74 -20.06
C LEU A 218 -16.35 -24.41 -20.68
N LEU A 219 -15.45 -24.45 -21.66
CA LEU A 219 -14.93 -23.24 -22.33
C LEU A 219 -15.99 -22.53 -23.19
N GLY A 220 -17.09 -23.21 -23.52
CA GLY A 220 -18.31 -22.62 -24.06
C GLY A 220 -19.08 -21.77 -23.03
N ARG A 221 -18.97 -22.08 -21.74
CA ARG A 221 -19.63 -21.39 -20.61
C ARG A 221 -18.71 -20.48 -19.79
N THR A 222 -17.39 -20.56 -19.94
CA THR A 222 -16.40 -19.78 -19.16
C THR A 222 -15.45 -18.96 -20.04
N ARG A 223 -14.93 -17.86 -19.50
CA ARG A 223 -13.69 -17.22 -19.94
C ARG A 223 -12.70 -17.33 -18.77
N LEU A 224 -11.59 -18.02 -19.00
CA LEU A 224 -10.55 -18.22 -17.99
C LEU A 224 -9.40 -17.26 -18.30
N TYR A 225 -9.00 -16.45 -17.33
CA TYR A 225 -7.92 -15.48 -17.46
C TYR A 225 -6.78 -15.85 -16.50
N PHE A 226 -5.53 -15.75 -16.95
CA PHE A 226 -4.36 -16.07 -16.14
C PHE A 226 -3.31 -14.96 -16.23
N THR A 227 -3.04 -14.26 -15.14
CA THR A 227 -1.85 -13.43 -14.99
C THR A 227 -0.70 -14.34 -14.58
N VAL A 228 0.01 -14.92 -15.55
CA VAL A 228 0.95 -16.03 -15.30
C VAL A 228 2.17 -15.63 -14.46
N THR A 229 2.55 -14.36 -14.46
CA THR A 229 3.43 -13.77 -13.44
C THR A 229 3.06 -12.31 -13.26
N ASN A 230 2.75 -11.95 -12.02
CA ASN A 230 2.46 -10.58 -11.61
C ASN A 230 3.77 -9.83 -11.26
N ASN A 231 4.80 -10.53 -10.75
CA ASN A 231 6.09 -9.96 -10.37
C ASN A 231 7.29 -10.66 -11.05
N PRO A 232 7.48 -10.44 -12.37
CA PRO A 232 8.58 -11.05 -13.12
C PRO A 232 9.97 -10.50 -12.71
N ASP A 233 10.03 -9.32 -12.09
CA ASP A 233 11.29 -8.75 -11.59
C ASP A 233 11.77 -9.50 -10.35
N GLY A 234 10.89 -9.65 -9.36
CA GLY A 234 11.16 -10.42 -8.16
C GLY A 234 11.44 -11.89 -8.46
N ARG A 235 10.70 -12.50 -9.40
CA ARG A 235 10.89 -13.90 -9.81
C ARG A 235 12.29 -14.16 -10.35
N VAL A 236 12.75 -13.32 -11.28
CA VAL A 236 14.08 -13.48 -11.88
C VAL A 236 15.19 -13.28 -10.83
N LEU A 237 15.00 -12.34 -9.90
CA LEU A 237 15.96 -12.01 -8.83
C LEU A 237 15.88 -12.94 -7.61
N GLY A 238 14.87 -13.82 -7.53
CA GLY A 238 14.65 -14.73 -6.41
C GLY A 238 14.22 -14.03 -5.11
N GLN A 239 13.48 -12.92 -5.22
CA GLN A 239 13.04 -12.09 -4.09
C GLN A 239 11.52 -11.87 -4.09
N ARG A 240 10.94 -11.68 -2.90
CA ARG A 240 9.52 -11.33 -2.73
C ARG A 240 9.09 -10.02 -3.41
N PRO A 241 9.73 -8.86 -3.15
CA PRO A 241 9.27 -7.57 -3.68
C PRO A 241 9.58 -7.36 -5.16
N ASN A 242 8.93 -6.37 -5.78
CA ASN A 242 9.14 -6.00 -7.18
C ASN A 242 10.48 -5.29 -7.43
N GLY A 243 10.72 -4.87 -8.68
CA GLY A 243 11.95 -4.16 -9.07
C GLY A 243 12.17 -2.79 -8.40
N ASN A 244 11.15 -2.24 -7.71
CA ASN A 244 11.25 -1.04 -6.87
C ASN A 244 11.39 -1.36 -5.36
N GLY A 245 11.38 -2.63 -4.95
CA GLY A 245 11.44 -3.04 -3.56
C GLY A 245 10.10 -3.00 -2.80
N PHE A 246 8.96 -2.97 -3.50
CA PHE A 246 7.62 -3.01 -2.91
C PHE A 246 7.05 -4.43 -2.88
N ASP A 247 6.37 -4.79 -1.79
CA ASP A 247 5.42 -5.91 -1.80
C ASP A 247 4.15 -5.46 -2.56
N ILE A 248 3.86 -6.11 -3.70
CA ILE A 248 2.72 -5.75 -4.56
C ILE A 248 1.39 -6.15 -3.90
N ASN A 249 1.36 -7.25 -3.13
CA ASN A 249 0.18 -7.70 -2.40
C ASN A 249 -0.06 -6.87 -1.13
N ARG A 250 0.45 -5.63 -1.09
CA ARG A 250 0.21 -4.59 -0.07
C ARG A 250 -0.09 -3.23 -0.71
N ASP A 251 -0.15 -3.14 -2.04
CA ASP A 251 -0.23 -1.86 -2.78
C ASP A 251 -1.58 -1.62 -3.46
N HIS A 252 -2.47 -2.61 -3.67
CA HIS A 252 -3.64 -2.45 -4.56
C HIS A 252 -4.46 -1.17 -4.32
N ALA A 253 -4.86 -0.88 -3.07
CA ALA A 253 -5.61 0.33 -2.74
C ALA A 253 -4.85 1.65 -3.03
N THR A 254 -3.51 1.64 -2.94
CA THR A 254 -2.63 2.79 -3.20
C THR A 254 -2.24 2.88 -4.68
N SER A 255 -2.14 1.74 -5.37
CA SER A 255 -1.73 1.57 -6.77
C SER A 255 -0.49 2.39 -7.14
N SER A 256 0.55 2.35 -6.29
CA SER A 256 1.80 3.07 -6.55
C SER A 256 2.67 2.37 -7.61
N GLN A 257 2.61 1.05 -7.68
CA GLN A 257 3.46 0.24 -8.57
C GLN A 257 2.84 0.03 -9.96
N PRO A 258 3.64 -0.20 -11.02
CA PRO A 258 3.09 -0.51 -12.33
C PRO A 258 2.41 -1.88 -12.38
N GLU A 259 2.89 -2.87 -11.62
CA GLU A 259 2.31 -4.20 -11.55
C GLU A 259 0.89 -4.17 -10.94
N SER A 260 0.71 -3.52 -9.78
CA SER A 260 -0.60 -3.35 -9.14
C SER A 260 -1.61 -2.67 -10.05
N ARG A 261 -1.20 -1.65 -10.80
CA ARG A 261 -2.07 -0.91 -11.73
C ARG A 261 -2.50 -1.76 -12.93
N ALA A 262 -1.59 -2.55 -13.50
CA ALA A 262 -1.93 -3.49 -14.56
C ALA A 262 -2.95 -4.54 -14.07
N VAL A 263 -2.75 -5.07 -12.84
CA VAL A 263 -3.61 -6.10 -12.24
C VAL A 263 -4.98 -5.56 -11.82
N ARG A 264 -5.05 -4.37 -11.22
CA ARG A 264 -6.30 -3.62 -11.00
C ARG A 264 -7.08 -3.47 -12.30
N ASP A 265 -6.42 -3.13 -13.40
CA ASP A 265 -7.05 -2.99 -14.71
C ASP A 265 -7.53 -4.34 -15.27
N VAL A 266 -6.90 -5.48 -14.93
CA VAL A 266 -7.45 -6.83 -15.21
C VAL A 266 -8.75 -7.06 -14.44
N VAL A 267 -8.82 -6.73 -13.15
CA VAL A 267 -10.04 -6.87 -12.35
C VAL A 267 -11.20 -6.07 -12.99
N ILE A 268 -10.95 -4.80 -13.32
CA ILE A 268 -11.93 -3.89 -13.95
C ILE A 268 -12.30 -4.35 -15.36
N ALA A 269 -11.37 -4.93 -16.13
CA ALA A 269 -11.62 -5.41 -17.48
C ALA A 269 -12.39 -6.75 -17.52
N THR A 270 -12.09 -7.67 -16.59
CA THR A 270 -12.64 -9.04 -16.59
C THR A 270 -13.91 -9.19 -15.74
N GLN A 271 -14.08 -8.38 -14.68
CA GLN A 271 -15.21 -8.42 -13.74
C GLN A 271 -15.48 -9.86 -13.19
N PRO A 272 -14.46 -10.50 -12.59
CA PRO A 272 -14.47 -11.94 -12.31
C PRO A 272 -15.59 -12.35 -11.35
N LEU A 273 -16.10 -13.57 -11.50
CA LEU A 273 -17.02 -14.19 -10.54
C LEU A 273 -16.27 -14.94 -9.44
N VAL A 274 -15.13 -15.54 -9.79
CA VAL A 274 -14.20 -16.19 -8.87
C VAL A 274 -12.78 -15.74 -9.23
N MET A 275 -11.97 -15.45 -8.21
CA MET A 275 -10.59 -15.01 -8.31
C MET A 275 -9.71 -15.84 -7.36
N LEU A 276 -8.55 -16.29 -7.85
CA LEU A 276 -7.51 -16.93 -7.04
C LEU A 276 -6.20 -16.14 -7.15
N ASP A 277 -5.54 -15.87 -6.04
CA ASP A 277 -4.12 -15.47 -6.00
C ASP A 277 -3.29 -16.65 -5.47
N GLU A 278 -2.32 -17.12 -6.25
CA GLU A 278 -1.54 -18.33 -5.98
C GLU A 278 -0.13 -17.97 -5.46
N HIS A 279 0.15 -18.41 -4.22
CA HIS A 279 1.21 -17.94 -3.30
C HIS A 279 2.01 -19.09 -2.65
N GLY A 280 3.03 -18.77 -1.84
CA GLY A 280 3.68 -19.72 -0.92
C GLY A 280 4.44 -19.06 0.25
N TYR A 281 4.70 -19.73 1.38
CA TYR A 281 4.47 -21.13 1.66
C TYR A 281 4.15 -21.31 3.15
N THR A 282 3.03 -21.98 3.46
CA THR A 282 2.47 -22.08 4.84
C THR A 282 2.70 -23.42 5.53
N GLY A 283 3.44 -24.37 4.93
CA GLY A 283 3.71 -25.69 5.50
C GLY A 283 2.56 -26.69 5.31
N THR A 284 1.34 -26.30 5.70
CA THR A 284 0.08 -26.85 5.17
C THR A 284 -0.37 -25.98 4.00
N THR A 285 -1.14 -26.51 3.04
CA THR A 285 -1.80 -25.65 2.03
C THR A 285 -2.83 -24.75 2.72
N LEU A 286 -2.73 -23.42 2.62
CA LEU A 286 -3.75 -22.51 3.15
C LEU A 286 -4.72 -22.09 2.04
N ILE A 287 -6.02 -22.07 2.35
CA ILE A 287 -7.09 -21.75 1.40
C ILE A 287 -8.14 -20.87 2.09
N GLU A 288 -8.25 -19.60 1.71
CA GLU A 288 -9.26 -18.68 2.22
C GLU A 288 -10.70 -19.15 1.96
N PRO A 289 -11.72 -18.79 2.78
CA PRO A 289 -11.88 -17.51 3.50
C PRO A 289 -11.03 -17.32 4.78
N SER A 290 -10.77 -16.04 5.08
CA SER A 290 -10.02 -15.51 6.23
C SER A 290 -10.75 -15.59 7.57
N THR A 291 -10.06 -15.35 8.68
CA THR A 291 -10.69 -15.10 10.00
C THR A 291 -11.11 -13.63 10.15
N ALA A 292 -11.95 -13.34 11.14
CA ALA A 292 -12.21 -11.97 11.59
C ALA A 292 -10.89 -11.25 12.01
N PRO A 293 -10.77 -9.93 11.84
CA PRO A 293 -11.84 -8.99 11.46
C PRO A 293 -12.07 -8.91 9.96
N HIS A 294 -13.34 -8.87 9.53
CA HIS A 294 -13.70 -8.78 8.11
C HIS A 294 -13.89 -7.33 7.65
N GLY A 295 -13.42 -7.02 6.44
CA GLY A 295 -13.50 -5.67 5.88
C GLY A 295 -14.94 -5.12 5.90
N GLN A 296 -15.18 -4.11 6.76
CA GLN A 296 -16.54 -3.63 7.10
C GLN A 296 -17.38 -3.07 5.93
N ASN A 297 -16.81 -3.01 4.72
CA ASN A 297 -17.43 -2.51 3.49
C ASN A 297 -17.97 -3.62 2.58
N TYR A 298 -17.72 -4.89 2.88
CA TYR A 298 -18.21 -6.03 2.10
C TYR A 298 -19.71 -6.27 2.33
N ASP A 299 -20.46 -6.59 1.29
CA ASP A 299 -21.75 -7.28 1.41
C ASP A 299 -21.46 -8.78 1.69
N TYR A 300 -20.96 -9.10 2.89
CA TYR A 300 -20.30 -10.39 3.19
C TYR A 300 -21.22 -11.61 3.08
N ASP A 301 -22.55 -11.45 3.19
CA ASP A 301 -23.56 -12.49 2.92
C ASP A 301 -23.62 -12.91 1.43
N LEU A 302 -23.05 -12.08 0.55
CA LEU A 302 -22.84 -12.39 -0.85
C LEU A 302 -21.54 -13.17 -1.07
N TYR A 303 -20.53 -12.98 -0.23
CA TYR A 303 -19.23 -13.63 -0.32
C TYR A 303 -19.20 -15.01 0.35
N ILE A 304 -19.41 -15.09 1.66
CA ILE A 304 -19.01 -16.24 2.48
C ILE A 304 -19.73 -17.55 2.10
N LYS A 305 -21.00 -17.45 1.67
CA LYS A 305 -21.81 -18.58 1.18
C LYS A 305 -21.25 -19.25 -0.09
N HIS A 306 -20.35 -18.59 -0.81
CA HIS A 306 -19.67 -19.12 -1.98
C HIS A 306 -18.20 -19.44 -1.66
N ALA A 307 -17.51 -18.55 -0.94
CA ALA A 307 -16.11 -18.76 -0.56
C ALA A 307 -15.93 -20.06 0.26
N TYR A 308 -16.68 -20.24 1.35
CA TYR A 308 -16.47 -21.40 2.22
C TYR A 308 -16.73 -22.76 1.52
N PRO A 309 -17.83 -22.95 0.75
CA PRO A 309 -18.01 -24.17 -0.04
C PRO A 309 -17.00 -24.34 -1.19
N ASN A 310 -16.47 -23.26 -1.77
CA ASN A 310 -15.41 -23.36 -2.78
C ASN A 310 -14.08 -23.80 -2.16
N ALA A 311 -13.72 -23.26 -0.99
CA ALA A 311 -12.53 -23.64 -0.23
C ALA A 311 -12.52 -25.13 0.15
N LEU A 312 -13.65 -25.67 0.63
CA LEU A 312 -13.84 -27.10 0.90
C LEU A 312 -13.70 -27.96 -0.38
N GLY A 313 -14.12 -27.43 -1.54
CA GLY A 313 -13.91 -28.08 -2.84
C GLY A 313 -12.44 -28.08 -3.29
N MET A 314 -11.68 -27.02 -2.99
CA MET A 314 -10.24 -26.95 -3.25
C MET A 314 -9.45 -27.86 -2.31
N GLU A 315 -9.83 -27.96 -1.02
CA GLU A 315 -9.27 -28.93 -0.06
C GLU A 315 -9.44 -30.38 -0.55
N GLN A 316 -10.64 -30.77 -0.99
CA GLN A 316 -10.87 -32.08 -1.61
C GLN A 316 -10.04 -32.26 -2.90
N GLY A 317 -9.85 -31.18 -3.66
CA GLY A 317 -9.04 -31.15 -4.87
C GLY A 317 -7.56 -31.50 -4.63
N ILE A 318 -6.97 -30.98 -3.54
CA ILE A 318 -5.57 -31.27 -3.16
C ILE A 318 -5.43 -32.64 -2.47
N GLN A 319 -6.43 -33.07 -1.69
CA GLN A 319 -6.45 -34.41 -1.08
C GLN A 319 -6.45 -35.52 -2.14
N ALA A 320 -7.10 -35.29 -3.27
CA ALA A 320 -7.12 -36.22 -4.41
C ALA A 320 -5.76 -36.38 -5.12
N LEU A 321 -4.72 -35.59 -4.78
CA LEU A 321 -3.36 -35.74 -5.32
C LEU A 321 -2.60 -36.92 -4.68
N GLY A 322 -2.94 -37.30 -3.44
CA GLY A 322 -2.29 -38.40 -2.72
C GLY A 322 -0.86 -38.13 -2.21
N HIS A 323 -0.36 -36.89 -2.32
CA HIS A 323 0.91 -36.48 -1.70
C HIS A 323 0.74 -36.41 -0.16
N PRO A 324 1.74 -36.81 0.65
CA PRO A 324 1.68 -36.66 2.12
C PRO A 324 1.36 -35.23 2.56
N GLU A 325 1.94 -34.24 1.87
CA GLU A 325 1.79 -32.82 2.14
C GLU A 325 0.43 -32.21 1.75
N THR A 326 -0.46 -32.97 1.09
CA THR A 326 -1.76 -32.47 0.61
C THR A 326 -2.96 -33.16 1.28
N THR A 327 -2.73 -33.85 2.39
CA THR A 327 -3.75 -34.60 3.16
C THR A 327 -4.82 -33.73 3.83
N ARG A 328 -4.59 -32.41 3.97
CA ARG A 328 -5.54 -31.41 4.48
C ARG A 328 -5.18 -30.02 3.97
N ALA A 329 -6.12 -29.08 4.07
CA ALA A 329 -5.84 -27.65 4.03
C ALA A 329 -5.94 -27.04 5.44
N ASP A 330 -5.34 -25.87 5.63
CA ASP A 330 -5.79 -24.89 6.62
C ASP A 330 -6.79 -23.95 5.91
N ILE A 331 -8.05 -23.93 6.34
CA ILE A 331 -9.03 -22.92 5.91
C ILE A 331 -9.13 -21.93 7.08
N PRO A 332 -8.58 -20.69 6.99
CA PRO A 332 -8.44 -19.83 8.17
C PRO A 332 -9.74 -19.61 8.93
N PHE A 333 -10.83 -19.28 8.24
CA PHE A 333 -12.19 -19.16 8.79
C PHE A 333 -12.67 -20.36 9.64
N ARG A 334 -12.15 -21.56 9.36
CA ARG A 334 -12.48 -22.82 10.05
C ARG A 334 -11.48 -23.17 11.15
N ASP A 335 -10.19 -22.89 10.90
CA ASP A 335 -9.07 -23.54 11.58
C ASP A 335 -8.21 -22.59 12.44
N TYR A 336 -8.25 -21.26 12.21
CA TYR A 336 -7.40 -20.25 12.87
C TYR A 336 -8.20 -19.32 13.80
N ALA A 337 -7.52 -18.53 14.64
CA ALA A 337 -8.16 -17.59 15.56
C ALA A 337 -8.46 -16.20 14.93
N PRO A 338 -9.40 -15.41 15.48
CA PRO A 338 -9.57 -14.01 15.10
C PRO A 338 -8.28 -13.18 15.28
N GLY A 339 -7.89 -12.46 14.22
CA GLY A 339 -6.66 -11.68 14.11
C GLY A 339 -5.46 -12.46 13.51
N ASP A 340 -5.61 -13.76 13.22
CA ASP A 340 -4.50 -14.59 12.71
C ASP A 340 -4.22 -14.44 11.21
N TRP A 341 -5.26 -14.29 10.40
CA TRP A 341 -5.22 -14.20 8.94
C TRP A 341 -6.49 -13.51 8.46
N ASP A 342 -6.47 -12.18 8.37
CA ASP A 342 -7.66 -11.35 8.17
C ASP A 342 -7.84 -10.88 6.71
N ASP A 343 -9.08 -10.54 6.34
CA ASP A 343 -9.43 -9.91 5.04
C ASP A 343 -9.86 -8.45 5.21
N TRP A 344 -9.40 -7.79 6.29
CA TRP A 344 -9.79 -6.43 6.63
C TRP A 344 -9.34 -5.39 5.59
N PRO A 345 -8.06 -5.34 5.14
CA PRO A 345 -7.59 -4.28 4.26
C PRO A 345 -7.86 -4.51 2.76
N PRO A 346 -8.24 -3.47 1.99
CA PRO A 346 -8.50 -3.55 0.54
C PRO A 346 -7.19 -3.59 -0.30
N ILE A 347 -6.10 -4.13 0.25
CA ILE A 347 -4.74 -4.07 -0.31
C ILE A 347 -4.27 -5.39 -0.92
N PHE A 348 -4.92 -6.50 -0.57
CA PHE A 348 -4.66 -7.82 -1.13
C PHE A 348 -5.45 -8.02 -2.42
N THR A 349 -4.95 -8.79 -3.40
CA THR A 349 -5.64 -8.96 -4.69
C THR A 349 -7.04 -9.58 -4.56
N PRO A 350 -7.26 -10.64 -3.76
CA PRO A 350 -8.59 -11.24 -3.58
C PRO A 350 -9.59 -10.25 -2.96
N MET A 351 -9.17 -9.56 -1.89
CA MET A 351 -9.96 -8.59 -1.14
C MET A 351 -10.27 -7.34 -1.98
N TYR A 352 -9.34 -6.90 -2.81
CA TYR A 352 -9.62 -5.88 -3.82
C TYR A 352 -10.67 -6.36 -4.84
N SER A 353 -10.58 -7.61 -5.30
CA SER A 353 -11.53 -8.19 -6.27
C SER A 353 -12.95 -8.38 -5.71
N MET A 354 -13.12 -8.58 -4.40
CA MET A 354 -14.42 -8.68 -3.74
C MET A 354 -15.25 -7.40 -3.91
N TYR A 355 -14.63 -6.22 -3.96
CA TYR A 355 -15.31 -4.96 -4.27
C TYR A 355 -15.83 -4.84 -5.71
N HIS A 356 -15.32 -5.68 -6.63
CA HIS A 356 -15.81 -5.83 -8.00
C HIS A 356 -16.81 -7.00 -8.13
N GLY A 357 -17.24 -7.57 -7.00
CA GLY A 357 -18.24 -8.64 -6.95
C GLY A 357 -17.70 -10.01 -7.32
N ALA A 358 -16.42 -10.26 -7.10
CA ALA A 358 -15.80 -11.58 -7.20
C ALA A 358 -15.84 -12.34 -5.86
N ILE A 359 -15.77 -13.66 -5.92
CA ILE A 359 -15.40 -14.51 -4.79
C ILE A 359 -13.88 -14.72 -4.87
N GLY A 360 -13.13 -13.92 -4.09
CA GLY A 360 -11.67 -14.01 -4.03
C GLY A 360 -11.17 -15.04 -3.01
N HIS A 361 -10.02 -15.65 -3.31
CA HIS A 361 -9.24 -16.47 -2.38
C HIS A 361 -7.73 -16.24 -2.56
N THR A 362 -6.99 -16.07 -1.47
CA THR A 362 -5.56 -16.43 -1.41
C THR A 362 -5.43 -17.96 -1.28
N VAL A 363 -4.47 -18.54 -2.02
CA VAL A 363 -4.06 -19.95 -1.91
C VAL A 363 -2.55 -20.01 -1.71
N GLU A 364 -2.09 -20.56 -0.59
CA GLU A 364 -0.67 -20.72 -0.26
C GLU A 364 -0.25 -22.20 -0.42
N VAL A 365 0.76 -22.49 -1.24
CA VAL A 365 1.30 -23.86 -1.40
C VAL A 365 2.12 -24.32 -0.17
N PRO A 366 2.20 -25.62 0.14
CA PRO A 366 2.78 -26.07 1.41
C PRO A 366 4.31 -25.97 1.49
N LEU A 367 5.05 -26.34 0.44
CA LEU A 367 6.47 -26.69 0.58
C LEU A 367 7.43 -25.56 0.22
N GLN A 368 8.03 -24.92 1.22
CA GLN A 368 9.00 -23.84 0.99
C GLN A 368 10.18 -24.24 0.09
N VAL A 369 10.39 -23.47 -0.99
CA VAL A 369 11.57 -23.54 -1.87
C VAL A 369 12.35 -22.22 -1.98
N ASN A 370 11.90 -21.15 -1.33
CA ASN A 370 12.54 -19.82 -1.35
C ASN A 370 13.54 -19.60 -0.20
N ARG A 371 14.11 -18.37 -0.14
CA ARG A 371 14.89 -17.85 0.99
C ARG A 371 15.97 -18.84 1.49
N GLY A 372 15.94 -19.22 2.77
CA GLY A 372 16.90 -20.17 3.34
C GLY A 372 16.81 -21.58 2.76
N ALA A 373 15.62 -22.04 2.37
CA ALA A 373 15.43 -23.34 1.72
C ALA A 373 16.13 -23.37 0.35
N TYR A 374 15.97 -22.30 -0.45
CA TYR A 374 16.66 -22.13 -1.73
C TYR A 374 18.18 -22.21 -1.60
N GLN A 375 18.75 -21.68 -0.52
CA GLN A 375 20.19 -21.66 -0.27
C GLN A 375 20.74 -23.00 0.23
N THR A 376 20.00 -23.69 1.10
CA THR A 376 20.52 -24.83 1.88
C THR A 376 20.10 -26.22 1.41
N LEU A 377 18.99 -26.34 0.67
CA LEU A 377 18.49 -27.65 0.22
C LEU A 377 19.19 -28.12 -1.07
N PRO A 378 19.35 -29.45 -1.26
CA PRO A 378 19.72 -30.04 -2.53
C PRO A 378 18.75 -29.66 -3.66
N VAL A 379 19.27 -29.61 -4.89
CA VAL A 379 18.49 -29.25 -6.09
C VAL A 379 17.35 -30.24 -6.31
N GLU A 380 17.60 -31.51 -6.03
CA GLU A 380 16.66 -32.62 -6.21
C GLU A 380 15.42 -32.49 -5.28
N GLU A 381 15.62 -32.01 -4.05
CA GLU A 381 14.53 -31.76 -3.09
C GLU A 381 13.79 -30.47 -3.42
N LEU A 382 14.50 -29.39 -3.81
CA LEU A 382 13.86 -28.16 -4.29
C LEU A 382 12.95 -28.47 -5.49
N GLN A 383 13.43 -29.25 -6.46
CA GLN A 383 12.64 -29.69 -7.61
C GLN A 383 11.50 -30.67 -7.22
N ARG A 384 11.66 -31.49 -6.18
CA ARG A 384 10.57 -32.34 -5.66
C ARG A 384 9.45 -31.47 -5.10
N ARG A 385 9.79 -30.52 -4.23
CA ARG A 385 8.85 -29.57 -3.62
C ARG A 385 8.11 -28.77 -4.68
N SER A 386 8.83 -28.19 -5.63
CA SER A 386 8.23 -27.42 -6.72
C SER A 386 7.26 -28.24 -7.58
N ARG A 387 7.52 -29.54 -7.82
CA ARG A 387 6.54 -30.42 -8.49
C ARG A 387 5.26 -30.62 -7.66
N VAL A 388 5.38 -30.88 -6.36
CA VAL A 388 4.22 -31.05 -5.46
C VAL A 388 3.40 -29.76 -5.33
N ASN A 389 4.07 -28.60 -5.22
CA ASN A 389 3.41 -27.30 -5.21
C ASN A 389 2.68 -27.00 -6.54
N VAL A 390 3.28 -27.30 -7.69
CA VAL A 390 2.61 -27.18 -9.01
C VAL A 390 1.40 -28.12 -9.13
N ASP A 391 1.41 -29.29 -8.48
CA ASP A 391 0.24 -30.16 -8.39
C ASP A 391 -0.88 -29.57 -7.52
N VAL A 392 -0.54 -28.92 -6.40
CA VAL A 392 -1.48 -28.16 -5.57
C VAL A 392 -2.13 -27.02 -6.37
N VAL A 393 -1.34 -26.19 -7.06
CA VAL A 393 -1.83 -25.07 -7.89
C VAL A 393 -2.79 -25.55 -9.00
N GLU A 394 -2.48 -26.65 -9.71
CA GLU A 394 -3.46 -27.15 -10.70
C GLU A 394 -4.74 -27.68 -10.01
N ALA A 395 -4.64 -28.22 -8.79
CA ALA A 395 -5.79 -28.74 -8.06
C ALA A 395 -6.72 -27.64 -7.54
N THR A 396 -6.20 -26.56 -6.94
CA THR A 396 -6.99 -25.40 -6.48
C THR A 396 -7.68 -24.72 -7.65
N ILE A 397 -6.95 -24.37 -8.70
CA ILE A 397 -7.51 -23.72 -9.90
C ILE A 397 -8.60 -24.59 -10.55
N ARG A 398 -8.34 -25.91 -10.73
CA ARG A 398 -9.31 -26.84 -11.33
C ARG A 398 -10.58 -26.96 -10.48
N ALA A 399 -10.45 -27.00 -9.15
CA ALA A 399 -11.60 -27.05 -8.25
C ALA A 399 -12.42 -25.75 -8.30
N ALA A 400 -11.79 -24.58 -8.26
CA ALA A 400 -12.47 -23.28 -8.38
C ALA A 400 -13.18 -23.09 -9.73
N ILE A 401 -12.59 -23.55 -10.84
CA ILE A 401 -13.25 -23.56 -12.16
C ILE A 401 -14.47 -24.50 -12.16
N THR A 402 -14.35 -25.68 -11.54
CA THR A 402 -15.44 -26.67 -11.43
C THR A 402 -16.58 -26.14 -10.55
N TYR A 403 -16.26 -25.50 -9.43
CA TYR A 403 -17.23 -24.79 -8.59
C TYR A 403 -17.92 -23.68 -9.38
N THR A 404 -17.17 -22.89 -10.17
CA THR A 404 -17.73 -21.79 -10.95
C THR A 404 -18.71 -22.26 -12.02
N ASP A 405 -18.38 -23.30 -12.80
CA ASP A 405 -19.28 -23.80 -13.83
C ASP A 405 -20.57 -24.39 -13.23
N THR A 406 -20.42 -25.13 -12.12
CA THR A 406 -21.55 -25.69 -11.34
C THR A 406 -22.45 -24.60 -10.75
N ASN A 407 -21.86 -23.54 -10.19
CA ASN A 407 -22.57 -22.46 -9.49
C ASN A 407 -22.78 -21.20 -10.34
N ARG A 408 -22.53 -21.25 -11.65
CA ARG A 408 -22.56 -20.09 -12.56
C ARG A 408 -23.82 -19.23 -12.40
N GLY A 409 -24.99 -19.86 -12.28
CA GLY A 409 -26.27 -19.17 -12.16
C GLY A 409 -26.44 -18.38 -10.85
N THR A 410 -25.95 -18.92 -9.72
CA THR A 410 -25.99 -18.24 -8.42
C THR A 410 -24.91 -17.16 -8.34
N LEU A 411 -23.69 -17.44 -8.81
CA LEU A 411 -22.60 -16.46 -8.87
C LEU A 411 -22.95 -15.21 -9.71
N ILE A 412 -23.52 -15.38 -10.91
CA ILE A 412 -24.00 -14.24 -11.72
C ILE A 412 -25.09 -13.45 -10.98
N SER A 413 -26.03 -14.14 -10.34
CA SER A 413 -27.11 -13.49 -9.58
C SER A 413 -26.59 -12.75 -8.34
N ASN A 414 -25.49 -13.24 -7.76
CA ASN A 414 -24.81 -12.67 -6.59
C ASN A 414 -24.10 -11.34 -6.93
N GLN A 415 -23.37 -11.30 -8.05
CA GLN A 415 -22.72 -10.08 -8.54
C GLN A 415 -23.76 -9.00 -8.94
N ILE A 416 -24.87 -9.41 -9.58
CA ILE A 416 -26.01 -8.52 -9.87
C ILE A 416 -26.62 -7.93 -8.59
N GLU A 417 -26.81 -8.75 -7.55
CA GLU A 417 -27.36 -8.31 -6.26
C GLU A 417 -26.44 -7.31 -5.55
N LEU A 418 -25.11 -7.52 -5.55
CA LEU A 418 -24.14 -6.60 -4.97
C LEU A 418 -24.23 -5.20 -5.62
N PHE A 419 -24.21 -5.15 -6.95
CA PHE A 419 -24.34 -3.87 -7.67
C PHE A 419 -25.72 -3.24 -7.54
N ARG A 420 -26.81 -4.03 -7.43
CA ARG A 420 -28.16 -3.51 -7.13
C ARG A 420 -28.20 -2.83 -5.76
N ARG A 421 -27.73 -3.50 -4.70
CA ARG A 421 -27.64 -2.88 -3.36
C ARG A 421 -26.83 -1.59 -3.41
N GLY A 422 -25.74 -1.60 -4.18
CA GLY A 422 -24.88 -0.44 -4.45
C GLY A 422 -25.65 0.77 -4.96
N TRP A 423 -26.40 0.63 -6.05
CA TRP A 423 -27.22 1.71 -6.60
C TRP A 423 -28.39 2.14 -5.71
N GLU A 424 -29.06 1.21 -5.05
CA GLU A 424 -30.20 1.54 -4.17
C GLU A 424 -29.75 2.29 -2.89
N GLY A 425 -28.47 2.20 -2.53
CA GLY A 425 -27.95 2.68 -1.24
C GLY A 425 -28.42 1.80 -0.06
N GLU A 426 -28.70 0.53 -0.33
CA GLU A 426 -29.27 -0.42 0.65
C GLU A 426 -28.29 -0.69 1.80
N GLN A 427 -28.73 -0.67 3.05
CA GLN A 427 -27.87 -1.01 4.18
C GLN A 427 -27.37 -2.46 4.08
N GLN A 428 -26.15 -2.73 4.57
CA GLN A 428 -25.64 -4.10 4.68
C GLN A 428 -26.60 -4.94 5.55
N ARG A 429 -26.79 -6.21 5.16
CA ARG A 429 -27.73 -7.11 5.84
C ARG A 429 -27.05 -7.78 7.03
N GLN A 430 -27.80 -7.92 8.12
CA GLN A 430 -27.37 -8.70 9.28
C GLN A 430 -27.26 -10.18 8.92
N ILE A 431 -26.13 -10.79 9.24
CA ILE A 431 -25.84 -12.20 8.94
C ILE A 431 -26.15 -13.02 10.21
N PRO A 432 -27.03 -14.04 10.14
CA PRO A 432 -27.38 -14.87 11.30
C PRO A 432 -26.24 -15.81 11.71
N ASP A 433 -26.26 -16.29 12.95
CA ASP A 433 -25.30 -17.31 13.40
C ASP A 433 -25.46 -18.57 12.54
N ASN A 434 -24.35 -19.23 12.21
CA ASN A 434 -24.30 -20.40 11.34
C ASN A 434 -24.87 -20.20 9.93
N PHE A 435 -24.84 -18.97 9.38
CA PHE A 435 -25.17 -18.69 7.97
C PHE A 435 -24.34 -19.54 6.99
N VAL A 436 -23.07 -19.77 7.34
CA VAL A 436 -22.32 -20.98 6.99
C VAL A 436 -21.85 -21.63 8.30
N PRO A 437 -21.53 -22.94 8.34
CA PRO A 437 -21.00 -23.58 9.55
C PRO A 437 -19.80 -22.82 10.12
N GLY A 438 -19.85 -22.48 11.41
CA GLY A 438 -18.82 -21.68 12.09
C GLY A 438 -19.10 -20.18 12.18
N PHE A 439 -19.93 -19.60 11.31
CA PHE A 439 -20.14 -18.13 11.27
C PHE A 439 -20.78 -17.61 12.57
N GLY A 440 -20.12 -16.68 13.26
CA GLY A 440 -20.47 -16.23 14.61
C GLY A 440 -20.61 -14.72 14.80
N PRO A 441 -20.88 -14.26 16.03
CA PRO A 441 -20.85 -12.84 16.40
C PRO A 441 -19.52 -12.11 16.10
N GLU A 442 -18.40 -12.81 16.18
CA GLU A 442 -17.04 -12.32 15.90
C GLU A 442 -16.84 -11.86 14.45
N ASP A 443 -17.61 -12.41 13.50
CA ASP A 443 -17.54 -12.16 12.06
C ASP A 443 -18.41 -10.96 11.61
N ARG A 444 -19.13 -10.31 12.54
CA ARG A 444 -20.15 -9.30 12.21
C ARG A 444 -19.59 -7.90 12.00
N TYR A 445 -19.00 -7.66 10.83
CA TYR A 445 -18.54 -6.35 10.39
C TYR A 445 -19.49 -5.68 9.40
N SER A 446 -19.75 -4.40 9.61
CA SER A 446 -20.58 -3.55 8.74
C SER A 446 -20.27 -2.07 9.00
N THR A 447 -20.61 -1.21 8.04
CA THR A 447 -20.49 0.25 8.12
C THR A 447 -21.85 0.91 7.81
N THR A 448 -21.95 2.22 8.03
CA THR A 448 -23.10 3.01 7.57
C THR A 448 -22.64 3.93 6.45
N PHE A 449 -22.88 3.51 5.21
CA PHE A 449 -22.54 4.31 4.03
C PHE A 449 -23.15 5.72 4.13
N PRO A 450 -22.37 6.79 3.91
CA PRO A 450 -22.89 8.14 3.81
C PRO A 450 -23.70 8.31 2.52
N ARG A 451 -24.45 9.40 2.40
CA ARG A 451 -25.18 9.69 1.15
C ARG A 451 -24.24 10.05 0.02
N ALA A 452 -23.16 10.78 0.31
CA ALA A 452 -22.10 11.15 -0.62
C ALA A 452 -20.82 11.59 0.11
N TYR A 453 -19.71 11.62 -0.61
CA TYR A 453 -18.56 12.47 -0.27
C TYR A 453 -18.50 13.66 -1.23
N VAL A 454 -18.09 14.83 -0.73
CA VAL A 454 -17.89 16.03 -1.54
C VAL A 454 -16.45 16.51 -1.39
N ILE A 455 -15.74 16.63 -2.51
CA ILE A 455 -14.39 17.19 -2.58
C ILE A 455 -14.55 18.64 -3.06
N PRO A 456 -14.55 19.65 -2.16
CA PRO A 456 -14.68 21.06 -2.53
C PRO A 456 -13.52 21.55 -3.40
N VAL A 457 -13.75 22.69 -4.06
CA VAL A 457 -12.74 23.45 -4.81
C VAL A 457 -12.63 24.88 -4.27
N GLY A 458 -11.57 25.61 -4.66
CA GLY A 458 -11.33 26.97 -4.18
C GLY A 458 -10.96 27.02 -2.70
N THR A 459 -11.43 28.04 -1.98
CA THR A 459 -11.06 28.29 -0.56
C THR A 459 -11.48 27.20 0.42
N GLY A 460 -12.41 26.32 0.04
CA GLY A 460 -12.79 25.15 0.84
C GLY A 460 -11.84 23.95 0.72
N GLN A 461 -10.76 24.07 -0.06
CA GLN A 461 -9.84 22.99 -0.42
C GLN A 461 -8.40 23.27 0.01
N ARG A 462 -7.77 22.33 0.73
CA ARG A 462 -6.36 22.40 1.15
C ARG A 462 -5.39 22.40 -0.04
N SER A 463 -5.62 21.56 -1.04
CA SER A 463 -4.78 21.48 -2.24
C SER A 463 -5.62 21.02 -3.44
N GLU A 464 -5.61 21.83 -4.50
CA GLU A 464 -6.30 21.50 -5.75
C GLU A 464 -5.64 20.30 -6.46
N GLN A 465 -4.34 20.10 -6.23
CA GLN A 465 -3.51 19.02 -6.75
C GLN A 465 -3.84 17.69 -6.04
N ALA A 466 -3.95 17.72 -4.70
CA ALA A 466 -4.37 16.55 -3.92
C ALA A 466 -5.82 16.15 -4.22
N ALA A 467 -6.72 17.13 -4.37
CA ALA A 467 -8.11 16.90 -4.78
C ALA A 467 -8.19 16.27 -6.18
N ALA A 468 -7.46 16.81 -7.14
CA ALA A 468 -7.35 16.26 -8.49
C ALA A 468 -6.84 14.80 -8.49
N ARG A 469 -5.70 14.54 -7.83
CA ARG A 469 -5.12 13.20 -7.72
C ARG A 469 -6.06 12.21 -7.06
N LEU A 470 -6.79 12.61 -6.02
CA LEU A 470 -7.79 11.75 -5.37
C LEU A 470 -8.95 11.42 -6.31
N VAL A 471 -9.43 12.38 -7.11
CA VAL A 471 -10.49 12.13 -8.10
C VAL A 471 -10.00 11.19 -9.21
N ASP A 472 -8.82 11.42 -9.77
CA ASP A 472 -8.23 10.55 -10.79
C ASP A 472 -7.97 9.13 -10.26
N HIS A 473 -7.54 9.00 -9.00
CA HIS A 473 -7.36 7.71 -8.33
C HIS A 473 -8.68 6.95 -8.17
N LEU A 474 -9.72 7.62 -7.66
CA LEU A 474 -11.06 7.03 -7.55
C LEU A 474 -11.59 6.55 -8.92
N ILE A 475 -11.45 7.37 -9.98
CA ILE A 475 -11.85 7.02 -11.34
C ILE A 475 -11.04 5.82 -11.87
N ALA A 476 -9.72 5.78 -11.62
CA ALA A 476 -8.86 4.66 -12.01
C ALA A 476 -9.16 3.36 -11.25
N HIS A 477 -9.83 3.45 -10.10
CA HIS A 477 -10.38 2.33 -9.33
C HIS A 477 -11.86 2.05 -9.63
N ASP A 478 -12.40 2.58 -10.73
CA ASP A 478 -13.77 2.40 -11.22
C ASP A 478 -14.86 2.98 -10.29
N VAL A 479 -14.48 3.87 -9.37
CA VAL A 479 -15.42 4.65 -8.55
C VAL A 479 -15.94 5.82 -9.37
N ARG A 480 -17.26 5.91 -9.51
CA ARG A 480 -17.91 6.96 -10.30
C ARG A 480 -17.87 8.30 -9.56
N VAL A 481 -17.12 9.25 -10.10
CA VAL A 481 -17.04 10.63 -9.62
C VAL A 481 -17.78 11.57 -10.58
N THR A 482 -18.49 12.54 -10.03
CA THR A 482 -19.19 13.59 -10.79
C THR A 482 -18.75 14.98 -10.33
N ARG A 483 -19.01 16.03 -11.12
CA ARG A 483 -18.64 17.42 -10.84
C ARG A 483 -19.87 18.33 -10.90
N ALA A 484 -20.07 19.15 -9.89
CA ALA A 484 -21.20 20.07 -9.81
C ALA A 484 -21.10 21.18 -10.86
N VAL A 485 -22.16 21.38 -11.66
CA VAL A 485 -22.20 22.43 -12.71
C VAL A 485 -22.68 23.78 -12.19
N VAL A 486 -23.39 23.78 -11.06
CA VAL A 486 -23.84 24.96 -10.30
C VAL A 486 -23.42 24.83 -8.84
N PRO A 487 -23.27 25.92 -8.08
CA PRO A 487 -23.04 25.81 -6.65
C PRO A 487 -24.27 25.23 -5.93
N PHE A 488 -24.06 24.55 -4.82
CA PHE A 488 -25.14 23.96 -4.02
C PHE A 488 -24.87 24.07 -2.51
N TRP A 489 -25.92 23.91 -1.72
CA TRP A 489 -25.85 23.82 -0.25
C TRP A 489 -26.22 22.41 0.19
N ASN A 490 -25.54 21.90 1.21
CA ASN A 490 -25.90 20.63 1.84
C ASN A 490 -25.47 20.63 3.32
N ASP A 491 -26.35 20.13 4.21
CA ASP A 491 -26.15 20.09 5.67
C ASP A 491 -25.56 21.40 6.26
N GLY A 492 -26.08 22.55 5.79
CA GLY A 492 -25.67 23.90 6.20
C GLY A 492 -24.41 24.45 5.53
N ARG A 493 -23.73 23.68 4.67
CA ARG A 493 -22.45 24.04 4.04
C ARG A 493 -22.59 24.35 2.55
N TYR A 494 -21.90 25.40 2.12
CA TYR A 494 -21.82 25.82 0.71
C TYR A 494 -20.71 25.08 -0.05
N TYR A 495 -21.01 24.67 -1.28
CA TYR A 495 -20.07 24.04 -2.21
C TYR A 495 -20.09 24.80 -3.55
N PRO A 496 -18.97 25.37 -4.00
CA PRO A 496 -18.89 26.07 -5.29
C PRO A 496 -19.17 25.15 -6.48
N ALA A 497 -19.62 25.73 -7.59
CA ALA A 497 -19.58 25.06 -8.90
C ALA A 497 -18.15 24.56 -9.19
N GLY A 498 -18.05 23.38 -9.79
CA GLY A 498 -16.79 22.70 -10.03
C GLY A 498 -16.32 21.79 -8.89
N SER A 499 -16.99 21.75 -7.74
CA SER A 499 -16.74 20.77 -6.67
C SER A 499 -17.07 19.34 -7.15
N TYR A 500 -16.32 18.35 -6.69
CA TYR A 500 -16.55 16.94 -7.05
C TYR A 500 -17.44 16.23 -6.03
N VAL A 501 -18.26 15.29 -6.50
CA VAL A 501 -19.24 14.55 -5.70
C VAL A 501 -19.12 13.05 -6.02
N VAL A 502 -18.76 12.28 -4.99
CA VAL A 502 -18.76 10.81 -5.00
C VAL A 502 -20.10 10.37 -4.41
N ASN A 503 -21.06 10.05 -5.28
CA ASN A 503 -22.40 9.63 -4.89
C ASN A 503 -22.36 8.16 -4.46
N MET A 504 -22.75 7.82 -3.22
CA MET A 504 -22.67 6.44 -2.73
C MET A 504 -23.74 5.50 -3.28
N HIS A 505 -24.73 6.02 -4.01
CA HIS A 505 -25.65 5.24 -4.83
C HIS A 505 -24.96 4.86 -6.15
N GLN A 506 -24.05 3.88 -6.07
CA GLN A 506 -23.24 3.40 -7.18
C GLN A 506 -22.76 1.94 -6.91
N PRO A 507 -22.43 1.14 -7.94
CA PRO A 507 -22.02 -0.25 -7.77
C PRO A 507 -20.76 -0.40 -6.91
N LYS A 508 -19.71 0.37 -7.20
CA LYS A 508 -18.43 0.33 -6.46
C LYS A 508 -18.46 1.07 -5.10
N ARG A 509 -19.64 1.19 -4.47
CA ARG A 509 -19.84 1.90 -3.19
C ARG A 509 -18.92 1.42 -2.06
N GLY A 510 -18.64 0.11 -1.99
CA GLY A 510 -17.82 -0.48 -0.93
C GLY A 510 -16.37 0.01 -1.02
N LEU A 511 -15.81 0.03 -2.24
CA LEU A 511 -14.46 0.53 -2.49
C LEU A 511 -14.38 2.06 -2.32
N ALA A 512 -15.38 2.77 -2.82
CA ALA A 512 -15.51 4.22 -2.64
C ALA A 512 -15.56 4.61 -1.16
N ASN A 513 -16.29 3.84 -0.34
CA ASN A 513 -16.39 4.06 1.09
C ASN A 513 -15.08 3.67 1.79
N ALA A 514 -14.54 2.47 1.52
CA ALA A 514 -13.26 2.03 2.07
C ALA A 514 -12.13 3.04 1.81
N MET A 515 -12.07 3.67 0.62
CA MET A 515 -11.07 4.70 0.34
C MET A 515 -11.30 6.04 1.05
N LEU A 516 -12.55 6.39 1.39
CA LEU A 516 -12.93 7.75 1.82
C LEU A 516 -13.47 7.86 3.26
N GLU A 517 -13.83 6.75 3.90
CA GLU A 517 -14.24 6.75 5.31
C GLU A 517 -13.06 7.03 6.25
N ALA A 518 -13.32 7.06 7.56
CA ALA A 518 -12.27 7.21 8.56
C ALA A 518 -11.54 5.89 8.86
N GLY A 519 -12.21 4.76 8.60
CA GLY A 519 -11.90 3.42 9.10
C GLY A 519 -12.64 3.14 10.41
N ARG A 520 -12.13 2.19 11.22
CA ARG A 520 -12.68 1.81 12.53
C ARG A 520 -11.52 1.45 13.48
N ASP A 521 -11.67 1.73 14.77
CA ASP A 521 -10.77 1.21 15.82
C ASP A 521 -11.12 -0.26 16.09
N LEU A 522 -10.15 -1.15 15.90
CA LEU A 522 -10.26 -2.60 16.04
C LEU A 522 -9.67 -3.11 17.36
N SER A 523 -9.03 -2.24 18.14
CA SER A 523 -8.17 -2.62 19.28
C SER A 523 -8.93 -3.40 20.36
N ALA A 524 -10.25 -3.18 20.46
CA ALA A 524 -11.15 -3.87 21.39
C ALA A 524 -11.95 -5.03 20.77
N LEU A 525 -11.71 -5.37 19.50
CA LEU A 525 -12.43 -6.42 18.75
C LEU A 525 -11.58 -7.67 18.56
N VAL A 526 -10.28 -7.49 18.29
CA VAL A 526 -9.32 -8.59 18.09
C VAL A 526 -8.00 -8.29 18.81
N PRO A 527 -7.26 -9.31 19.30
CA PRO A 527 -6.05 -9.09 20.09
C PRO A 527 -4.85 -8.61 19.26
N GLN A 528 -4.85 -8.90 17.95
CA GLN A 528 -3.79 -8.65 16.98
C GLN A 528 -4.39 -8.50 15.57
N MET A 529 -3.55 -8.10 14.60
CA MET A 529 -3.89 -7.97 13.17
C MET A 529 -2.83 -8.69 12.33
N TYR A 530 -3.24 -9.30 11.22
CA TYR A 530 -2.32 -9.97 10.30
C TYR A 530 -1.49 -8.97 9.46
N ASP A 531 -2.13 -7.91 8.94
CA ASP A 531 -1.45 -6.79 8.26
C ASP A 531 -2.04 -5.42 8.66
N ILE A 532 -1.89 -4.39 7.81
CA ILE A 532 -2.31 -3.04 8.15
C ILE A 532 -3.83 -2.92 8.32
N SER A 533 -4.23 -2.18 9.35
CA SER A 533 -5.56 -2.13 9.92
C SER A 533 -6.28 -0.80 9.70
N GLY A 534 -5.55 0.24 9.31
CA GLY A 534 -6.11 1.56 9.00
C GLY A 534 -5.61 2.10 7.67
N TRP A 535 -6.51 2.62 6.86
CA TRP A 535 -6.22 3.37 5.64
C TRP A 535 -7.32 4.42 5.47
N SER A 536 -7.00 5.55 4.83
CA SER A 536 -8.01 6.52 4.39
C SER A 536 -7.35 7.48 3.43
N HIS A 537 -7.73 7.43 2.15
CA HIS A 537 -7.23 8.39 1.17
C HIS A 537 -7.73 9.79 1.54
N ARG A 538 -8.97 9.91 2.04
CA ARG A 538 -9.50 11.17 2.57
C ARG A 538 -8.64 11.78 3.68
N LEU A 539 -8.18 10.99 4.64
CA LEU A 539 -7.41 11.51 5.78
C LEU A 539 -5.90 11.57 5.54
N LEU A 540 -5.36 10.82 4.57
CA LEU A 540 -3.90 10.70 4.38
C LEU A 540 -3.36 11.31 3.08
N TRP A 541 -4.22 11.68 2.11
CA TRP A 541 -3.76 12.22 0.81
C TRP A 541 -3.75 13.76 0.73
N GLY A 542 -4.17 14.46 1.78
CA GLY A 542 -4.09 15.93 1.85
C GLY A 542 -5.15 16.70 1.07
N ALA A 543 -6.14 16.02 0.49
CA ALA A 543 -7.34 16.65 -0.04
C ALA A 543 -8.35 16.91 1.09
N SER A 544 -8.95 18.09 1.14
CA SER A 544 -10.17 18.32 1.92
C SER A 544 -11.32 17.53 1.28
N VAL A 545 -11.98 16.67 2.05
CA VAL A 545 -13.18 15.92 1.60
C VAL A 545 -14.17 15.82 2.75
N GLU A 546 -15.43 16.11 2.44
CA GLU A 546 -16.55 16.19 3.37
C GLU A 546 -17.48 14.99 3.22
N THR A 547 -18.12 14.56 4.31
CA THR A 547 -18.99 13.38 4.35
C THR A 547 -20.44 13.79 4.59
N VAL A 548 -21.26 13.73 3.54
CA VAL A 548 -22.69 14.07 3.56
C VAL A 548 -23.50 12.90 4.11
N ARG A 549 -24.25 13.13 5.20
CA ARG A 549 -25.05 12.09 5.86
C ARG A 549 -26.56 12.28 5.70
N GLY A 550 -27.03 13.51 5.46
CA GLY A 550 -28.43 13.75 5.09
C GLY A 550 -28.84 12.96 3.85
N ARG A 551 -30.08 12.44 3.81
CA ARG A 551 -30.60 11.65 2.66
C ARG A 551 -30.67 12.46 1.35
N TYR A 552 -30.72 13.79 1.45
CA TYR A 552 -30.87 14.71 0.32
C TYR A 552 -29.52 15.17 -0.22
N LEU A 553 -29.40 15.22 -1.56
CA LEU A 553 -28.20 15.65 -2.26
C LEU A 553 -28.62 16.54 -3.46
N PRO A 554 -28.67 17.87 -3.31
CA PRO A 554 -29.15 18.79 -4.36
C PRO A 554 -28.14 19.09 -5.48
N ALA A 555 -27.05 18.34 -5.55
CA ALA A 555 -25.98 18.62 -6.50
C ALA A 555 -26.38 18.22 -7.93
N ILE A 556 -26.58 19.20 -8.81
CA ILE A 556 -26.68 18.97 -10.25
C ILE A 556 -25.24 18.76 -10.77
N THR A 557 -24.93 17.56 -11.22
CA THR A 557 -23.56 17.16 -11.60
C THR A 557 -23.47 16.52 -12.99
N VAL A 558 -22.25 16.48 -13.53
CA VAL A 558 -21.88 15.72 -14.75
C VAL A 558 -20.74 14.73 -14.44
N PRO A 559 -20.62 13.59 -15.15
CA PRO A 559 -19.52 12.64 -14.95
C PRO A 559 -18.13 13.27 -15.17
N VAL A 560 -17.12 12.73 -14.50
CA VAL A 560 -15.71 13.09 -14.67
C VAL A 560 -14.92 11.88 -15.15
N SER A 561 -14.05 12.08 -16.14
CA SER A 561 -13.09 11.09 -16.63
C SER A 561 -11.64 11.42 -16.28
N VAL A 562 -11.30 12.70 -16.10
CA VAL A 562 -10.01 13.20 -15.60
C VAL A 562 -10.22 14.52 -14.86
N ALA A 563 -9.56 14.71 -13.72
CA ALA A 563 -9.53 15.94 -12.93
C ALA A 563 -8.18 16.64 -13.08
N ARG A 564 -8.00 17.46 -14.13
CA ARG A 564 -6.73 18.21 -14.31
C ARG A 564 -6.67 19.46 -13.41
N PRO A 565 -5.67 19.60 -12.52
CA PRO A 565 -5.41 20.86 -11.83
C PRO A 565 -4.77 21.84 -12.83
N THR A 566 -5.38 23.00 -13.02
CA THR A 566 -4.97 23.97 -14.07
C THR A 566 -3.77 24.84 -13.69
N GLY A 567 -3.23 24.69 -12.48
CA GLY A 567 -2.20 25.55 -11.91
C GLY A 567 -2.56 27.04 -11.93
N GLY A 568 -1.53 27.88 -11.97
CA GLY A 568 -1.65 29.28 -12.36
C GLY A 568 -0.70 30.23 -11.63
N LEU A 569 -0.56 31.42 -12.19
CA LEU A 569 0.15 32.57 -11.60
C LEU A 569 -0.84 33.72 -11.37
N PRO A 570 -0.54 34.65 -10.45
CA PRO A 570 -1.22 35.95 -10.41
C PRO A 570 -0.90 36.76 -11.68
N ALA A 571 -1.66 37.82 -11.93
CA ALA A 571 -1.38 38.78 -13.00
C ALA A 571 0.07 39.32 -12.93
N PRO A 572 0.71 39.64 -14.08
CA PRO A 572 2.07 40.17 -14.12
C PRO A 572 2.25 41.39 -13.22
N SER A 573 3.30 41.37 -12.40
CA SER A 573 3.64 42.44 -11.46
C SER A 573 5.11 42.34 -11.06
N ALA A 574 5.67 43.44 -10.54
CA ALA A 574 7.03 43.48 -9.98
C ALA A 574 7.16 42.79 -8.60
N ARG A 575 6.12 42.10 -8.13
CA ARG A 575 6.18 41.30 -6.91
C ARG A 575 6.70 39.90 -7.21
N ASP A 576 7.52 39.38 -6.31
CA ASP A 576 7.91 37.99 -6.26
C ASP A 576 6.67 37.08 -6.12
N LEU A 577 6.81 35.85 -6.60
CA LEU A 577 5.79 34.82 -6.45
C LEU A 577 6.01 34.02 -5.17
N MET A 578 4.94 33.44 -4.62
CA MET A 578 4.99 32.57 -3.46
C MET A 578 4.20 31.28 -3.72
N LEU A 579 4.83 30.13 -3.48
CA LEU A 579 4.26 28.79 -3.55
C LEU A 579 4.24 28.17 -2.14
N SER A 580 3.06 27.82 -1.63
CA SER A 580 2.93 27.08 -0.38
C SER A 580 3.28 25.61 -0.58
N VAL A 581 4.16 25.04 0.24
CA VAL A 581 4.55 23.62 0.10
C VAL A 581 3.65 22.75 0.98
N VAL A 582 2.56 22.24 0.39
CA VAL A 582 1.50 21.51 1.11
C VAL A 582 1.09 20.17 0.46
N SER A 583 1.50 19.92 -0.77
CA SER A 583 1.36 18.67 -1.54
C SER A 583 2.69 18.23 -2.16
N GLU A 584 2.76 16.98 -2.64
CA GLU A 584 3.94 16.45 -3.32
C GLU A 584 4.26 17.17 -4.64
N ASN A 585 3.23 17.68 -5.35
CA ASN A 585 3.46 18.46 -6.56
C ASN A 585 4.08 19.84 -6.27
N ASP A 586 3.82 20.45 -5.10
CA ASP A 586 4.48 21.69 -4.69
C ASP A 586 5.97 21.45 -4.40
N VAL A 587 6.32 20.29 -3.81
CA VAL A 587 7.72 19.88 -3.61
C VAL A 587 8.43 19.65 -4.94
N ARG A 588 7.80 18.91 -5.86
CA ARG A 588 8.33 18.62 -7.19
C ARG A 588 8.50 19.90 -8.01
N ALA A 589 7.59 20.86 -7.86
CA ALA A 589 7.70 22.19 -8.43
C ALA A 589 8.87 23.01 -7.86
N ALA A 590 9.07 22.99 -6.54
CA ALA A 590 10.22 23.66 -5.90
C ALA A 590 11.56 23.05 -6.36
N ASN A 591 11.67 21.72 -6.36
CA ASN A 591 12.86 21.01 -6.85
C ASN A 591 13.12 21.27 -8.35
N ALA A 592 12.08 21.32 -9.19
CA ALA A 592 12.21 21.64 -10.61
C ALA A 592 12.63 23.10 -10.88
N LEU A 593 12.30 24.06 -10.02
CA LEU A 593 12.81 25.44 -10.11
C LEU A 593 14.29 25.52 -9.71
N LEU A 594 14.68 24.81 -8.64
CA LEU A 594 16.06 24.72 -8.19
C LEU A 594 16.95 24.03 -9.25
N GLU A 595 16.46 22.98 -9.90
CA GLU A 595 17.11 22.30 -11.03
C GLU A 595 17.30 23.22 -12.26
N GLN A 596 16.41 24.22 -12.45
CA GLN A 596 16.55 25.27 -13.46
C GLN A 596 17.48 26.42 -13.03
N GLY A 597 18.17 26.32 -11.89
CA GLY A 597 19.04 27.37 -11.37
C GLY A 597 18.30 28.62 -10.88
N VAL A 598 16.99 28.53 -10.60
CA VAL A 598 16.20 29.65 -10.09
C VAL A 598 16.58 29.92 -8.63
N PRO A 599 17.01 31.14 -8.25
CA PRO A 599 17.41 31.48 -6.89
C PRO A 599 16.18 31.69 -6.00
N VAL A 600 15.50 30.60 -5.67
CA VAL A 600 14.34 30.59 -4.76
C VAL A 600 14.77 30.78 -3.31
N ARG A 601 13.85 31.28 -2.48
CA ARG A 601 14.08 31.45 -1.03
C ARG A 601 13.02 30.76 -0.21
N TRP A 602 13.42 30.13 0.89
CA TRP A 602 12.54 29.42 1.82
C TRP A 602 12.09 30.35 2.96
N THR A 603 10.77 30.48 3.16
CA THR A 603 10.20 31.37 4.19
C THR A 603 10.11 30.69 5.56
N SER A 604 10.00 31.48 6.62
CA SER A 604 9.77 30.97 7.99
C SER A 604 8.38 30.33 8.22
N ASN A 605 7.49 30.27 7.22
CA ASN A 605 6.10 29.86 7.40
C ASN A 605 5.62 28.64 6.58
N GLY A 606 6.43 28.09 5.68
CA GLY A 606 6.02 26.93 4.84
C GLY A 606 6.00 27.16 3.33
N ALA A 607 6.62 28.22 2.81
CA ALA A 607 6.54 28.61 1.40
C ALA A 607 7.89 28.85 0.71
N VAL A 608 7.86 28.73 -0.61
CA VAL A 608 8.98 29.02 -1.52
C VAL A 608 8.68 30.33 -2.25
N LEU A 609 9.56 31.31 -2.09
CA LEU A 609 9.56 32.56 -2.85
C LEU A 609 10.34 32.37 -4.16
N VAL A 610 9.76 32.84 -5.26
CA VAL A 610 10.38 32.82 -6.59
C VAL A 610 10.48 34.25 -7.12
N PRO A 611 11.68 34.78 -7.43
CA PRO A 611 11.83 36.19 -7.78
C PRO A 611 11.05 36.60 -9.03
N ALA A 612 10.57 37.84 -9.08
CA ALA A 612 9.72 38.37 -10.16
C ALA A 612 10.34 38.25 -11.57
N ALA A 613 11.67 38.15 -11.68
CA ALA A 613 12.37 37.89 -12.93
C ALA A 613 12.12 36.47 -13.50
N HIS A 614 11.91 35.46 -12.65
CA HIS A 614 11.81 34.05 -13.03
C HIS A 614 10.36 33.57 -13.29
N ARG A 615 9.41 34.50 -13.48
CA ARG A 615 7.99 34.18 -13.70
C ARG A 615 7.72 33.27 -14.90
N ARG A 616 8.62 33.24 -15.90
CA ARG A 616 8.54 32.26 -17.01
C ARG A 616 8.80 30.82 -16.55
N ALA A 617 9.84 30.59 -15.75
CA ALA A 617 10.12 29.27 -15.18
C ALA A 617 8.99 28.83 -14.23
N ALA A 618 8.49 29.75 -13.41
CA ALA A 618 7.32 29.51 -12.56
C ALA A 618 6.06 29.15 -13.37
N ALA A 619 5.84 29.74 -14.55
CA ALA A 619 4.73 29.38 -15.43
C ALA A 619 4.86 27.97 -16.02
N THR A 620 6.04 27.60 -16.53
CA THR A 620 6.33 26.23 -17.01
C THR A 620 6.12 25.19 -15.91
N VAL A 621 6.51 25.52 -14.68
CA VAL A 621 6.35 24.65 -13.50
C VAL A 621 4.90 24.60 -13.02
N ALA A 622 4.17 25.72 -13.07
CA ALA A 622 2.74 25.77 -12.76
C ALA A 622 1.90 24.89 -13.69
N ASP A 623 2.22 24.90 -14.99
CA ASP A 623 1.59 24.04 -16.01
C ASP A 623 1.96 22.56 -15.78
N ARG A 624 3.27 22.24 -15.71
CA ARG A 624 3.77 20.86 -15.60
C ARG A 624 3.30 20.09 -14.36
N TYR A 625 3.13 20.76 -13.22
CA TYR A 625 2.73 20.14 -11.95
C TYR A 625 1.34 20.56 -11.46
N GLY A 626 0.63 21.41 -12.21
CA GLY A 626 -0.66 21.97 -11.82
C GLY A 626 -0.63 22.85 -10.56
N VAL A 627 0.52 23.39 -10.18
CA VAL A 627 0.71 24.16 -8.95
C VAL A 627 0.29 25.63 -9.11
N ARG A 628 -0.18 26.25 -8.04
CA ARG A 628 -0.69 27.63 -8.04
C ARG A 628 0.23 28.56 -7.24
N PHE A 629 0.85 29.51 -7.94
CA PHE A 629 1.59 30.60 -7.32
C PHE A 629 0.64 31.73 -6.89
N THR A 630 1.01 32.41 -5.82
CA THR A 630 0.38 33.67 -5.36
C THR A 630 1.39 34.83 -5.49
N SER A 631 0.96 36.07 -5.29
CA SER A 631 1.91 37.19 -5.13
C SER A 631 2.41 37.21 -3.69
N ALA A 632 3.72 37.30 -3.49
CA ALA A 632 4.31 37.45 -2.17
C ALA A 632 3.77 38.71 -1.47
N PRO A 633 3.47 38.67 -0.16
CA PRO A 633 3.21 39.86 0.64
C PRO A 633 4.41 40.82 0.63
N TYR A 634 4.16 42.11 0.83
CA TYR A 634 5.23 43.10 0.86
C TYR A 634 6.16 42.85 2.06
N GLY A 635 7.47 42.87 1.83
CA GLY A 635 8.47 42.61 2.88
C GLY A 635 8.59 41.15 3.32
N THR A 636 7.99 40.18 2.62
CA THR A 636 8.22 38.76 2.94
C THR A 636 9.68 38.37 2.64
N VAL A 637 10.36 37.87 3.66
CA VAL A 637 11.75 37.40 3.60
C VAL A 637 11.83 35.88 3.62
N GLY A 638 12.97 35.35 3.17
CA GLY A 638 13.30 33.93 3.23
C GLY A 638 14.80 33.72 3.02
N VAL A 639 15.29 32.56 3.44
CA VAL A 639 16.70 32.16 3.27
C VAL A 639 16.91 31.57 1.87
N PRO A 640 18.01 31.90 1.14
CA PRO A 640 18.35 31.20 -0.09
C PRO A 640 18.53 29.69 0.16
N VAL A 641 18.11 28.86 -0.80
CA VAL A 641 18.29 27.41 -0.74
C VAL A 641 18.79 26.87 -2.07
N ARG A 642 19.48 25.73 -2.02
CA ARG A 642 19.73 24.85 -3.18
C ARG A 642 18.91 23.56 -3.06
N ARG A 643 18.87 22.75 -4.12
CA ARG A 643 18.25 21.41 -4.10
C ARG A 643 19.01 20.54 -3.09
N PRO A 644 18.35 19.96 -2.07
CA PRO A 644 19.02 19.09 -1.10
C PRO A 644 19.50 17.78 -1.74
N VAL A 645 20.74 17.44 -1.43
CA VAL A 645 21.34 16.12 -1.62
C VAL A 645 21.11 15.31 -0.35
N LEU A 646 20.40 14.20 -0.48
CA LEU A 646 20.07 13.32 0.64
C LEU A 646 20.98 12.08 0.61
N ALA A 647 21.69 11.80 1.71
CA ALA A 647 22.22 10.47 1.99
C ALA A 647 21.15 9.71 2.78
N VAL A 648 20.67 8.59 2.24
CA VAL A 648 19.44 7.95 2.74
C VAL A 648 19.70 6.51 3.17
N ALA A 649 19.50 6.25 4.46
CA ALA A 649 19.47 4.92 5.07
C ALA A 649 18.02 4.62 5.45
N ALA A 650 17.28 3.98 4.54
CA ALA A 650 15.82 3.84 4.62
C ALA A 650 15.26 2.62 3.88
N GLY A 651 13.96 2.37 4.02
CA GLY A 651 13.23 1.39 3.21
C GLY A 651 13.12 1.80 1.73
N ALA A 652 12.85 0.82 0.86
CA ALA A 652 12.74 1.04 -0.58
C ALA A 652 11.56 1.95 -0.99
N ASP A 653 10.47 1.93 -0.23
CA ASP A 653 9.33 2.84 -0.35
C ASP A 653 9.68 4.29 0.00
N GLU A 654 10.50 4.50 1.04
CA GLU A 654 11.01 5.81 1.42
C GLU A 654 11.96 6.36 0.34
N LEU A 655 12.90 5.52 -0.17
CA LEU A 655 13.77 5.88 -1.30
C LEU A 655 12.98 6.24 -2.57
N PHE A 656 12.00 5.40 -2.95
CA PHE A 656 11.13 5.64 -4.09
C PHE A 656 10.39 6.96 -3.95
N THR A 657 9.84 7.24 -2.78
CA THR A 657 9.06 8.45 -2.52
C THR A 657 9.92 9.71 -2.54
N LEU A 658 11.13 9.68 -1.95
CA LEU A 658 12.09 10.80 -2.02
C LEU A 658 12.55 11.08 -3.47
N ARG A 659 12.67 10.03 -4.31
CA ARG A 659 12.94 10.15 -5.75
C ARG A 659 11.73 10.69 -6.53
N GLU A 660 10.51 10.25 -6.22
CA GLU A 660 9.27 10.79 -6.82
C GLU A 660 9.09 12.30 -6.53
N LEU A 661 9.50 12.74 -5.33
CA LEU A 661 9.57 14.15 -4.90
C LEU A 661 10.67 14.98 -5.59
N GLY A 662 11.62 14.32 -6.27
CA GLY A 662 12.67 14.98 -7.05
C GLY A 662 13.91 15.42 -6.24
N PHE A 663 14.19 14.82 -5.08
CA PHE A 663 15.47 15.02 -4.40
C PHE A 663 16.62 14.32 -5.15
N ASP A 664 17.86 14.76 -4.92
CA ASP A 664 19.04 13.91 -5.18
C ASP A 664 19.19 12.94 -3.99
N VAL A 665 19.36 11.64 -4.27
CA VAL A 665 19.21 10.55 -3.28
C VAL A 665 20.31 9.51 -3.50
N ARG A 666 21.28 9.52 -2.60
CA ARG A 666 22.39 8.56 -2.52
C ARG A 666 22.08 7.54 -1.42
N THR A 667 22.07 6.24 -1.71
CA THR A 667 21.83 5.23 -0.66
C THR A 667 23.02 5.12 0.30
N THR A 668 22.75 4.86 1.59
CA THR A 668 23.79 4.64 2.60
C THR A 668 23.31 3.72 3.73
N SER A 669 24.24 3.22 4.54
CA SER A 669 23.99 2.32 5.67
C SER A 669 25.22 2.23 6.57
N THR A 670 25.11 1.60 7.74
CA THR A 670 26.30 1.25 8.56
C THR A 670 27.32 0.46 7.74
N GLY A 671 26.87 -0.48 6.91
CA GLY A 671 27.73 -1.28 6.03
C GLY A 671 28.45 -0.42 4.98
N ALA A 672 27.71 0.44 4.26
CA ALA A 672 28.27 1.29 3.22
C ALA A 672 29.29 2.30 3.78
N LEU A 673 28.99 2.95 4.91
CA LEU A 673 29.91 3.89 5.56
C LEU A 673 31.16 3.17 6.11
N ASN A 674 31.00 1.99 6.72
CA ASN A 674 32.12 1.17 7.19
C ASN A 674 33.01 0.67 6.03
N ALA A 675 32.42 0.38 4.86
CA ALA A 675 33.14 -0.07 3.66
C ALA A 675 33.86 1.06 2.88
N GLY A 676 33.71 2.33 3.29
CA GLY A 676 34.39 3.46 2.67
C GLY A 676 33.48 4.57 2.14
N GLY A 677 32.15 4.44 2.27
CA GLY A 677 31.18 5.43 1.78
C GLY A 677 31.41 6.87 2.24
N ASP A 678 31.15 7.81 1.34
CA ASP A 678 31.43 9.24 1.48
C ASP A 678 30.14 10.06 1.72
N LEU A 679 30.28 11.19 2.42
CA LEU A 679 29.22 12.17 2.70
C LEU A 679 29.53 13.57 2.13
N THR A 680 30.61 13.72 1.35
CA THR A 680 30.99 14.99 0.73
C THR A 680 29.88 15.51 -0.19
N GLY A 681 29.49 16.77 0.03
CA GLY A 681 28.42 17.43 -0.72
C GLY A 681 27.02 16.82 -0.49
N VAL A 682 26.80 16.15 0.64
CA VAL A 682 25.47 15.80 1.16
C VAL A 682 24.96 16.96 2.02
N ASP A 683 23.65 17.24 1.97
CA ASP A 683 23.00 18.24 2.82
C ASP A 683 22.33 17.63 4.05
N VAL A 684 21.68 16.48 3.86
CA VAL A 684 20.84 15.85 4.89
C VAL A 684 21.07 14.35 4.91
N LEU A 685 21.34 13.83 6.10
CA LEU A 685 21.33 12.40 6.38
C LEU A 685 19.90 12.00 6.80
N TYR A 686 19.22 11.21 5.98
CA TYR A 686 17.91 10.64 6.29
C TYR A 686 18.09 9.25 6.91
N VAL A 687 17.59 9.06 8.13
CA VAL A 687 17.81 7.83 8.92
C VAL A 687 16.50 7.23 9.40
N SER A 688 16.14 6.09 8.82
CA SER A 688 14.95 5.33 9.18
C SER A 688 15.16 3.81 9.18
N ALA A 689 16.14 3.30 8.43
CA ALA A 689 16.54 1.90 8.44
C ALA A 689 18.06 1.70 8.31
N GLY A 690 18.60 0.56 8.79
CA GLY A 690 19.95 0.09 8.44
C GLY A 690 21.16 0.95 8.80
N LEU A 691 21.00 1.94 9.69
CA LEU A 691 22.09 2.75 10.21
C LEU A 691 22.04 2.82 11.75
N SER A 692 23.07 2.27 12.38
CA SER A 692 23.47 2.54 13.75
C SER A 692 24.79 3.33 13.74
N TYR A 693 24.87 4.34 14.60
CA TYR A 693 26.06 5.15 14.82
C TYR A 693 27.05 4.44 15.75
N THR A 694 26.56 3.70 16.76
CA THR A 694 27.42 2.88 17.63
C THR A 694 28.16 1.78 16.86
N ALA A 695 27.56 1.22 15.80
CA ALA A 695 28.16 0.22 14.93
C ALA A 695 29.11 0.78 13.84
N LEU A 696 29.36 2.09 13.78
CA LEU A 696 30.35 2.68 12.87
C LEU A 696 31.78 2.46 13.37
N ASN A 697 32.66 2.00 12.48
CA ASN A 697 34.10 1.98 12.71
C ASN A 697 34.67 3.41 12.82
N THR A 698 35.89 3.57 13.34
CA THR A 698 36.46 4.88 13.67
C THR A 698 36.50 5.86 12.48
N ALA A 699 36.82 5.38 11.27
CA ALA A 699 36.88 6.23 10.07
C ALA A 699 35.50 6.59 9.52
N ALA A 700 34.55 5.64 9.55
CA ALA A 700 33.16 5.88 9.20
C ALA A 700 32.49 6.87 10.17
N ARG A 701 32.75 6.72 11.47
CA ARG A 701 32.26 7.61 12.52
C ARG A 701 32.83 9.02 12.37
N GLY A 702 34.14 9.16 12.14
CA GLY A 702 34.77 10.47 11.93
C GLY A 702 34.13 11.27 10.79
N ARG A 703 33.80 10.63 9.67
CA ARG A 703 33.09 11.28 8.55
C ARG A 703 31.64 11.64 8.87
N VAL A 704 30.97 10.87 9.72
CA VAL A 704 29.64 11.23 10.24
C VAL A 704 29.74 12.39 11.23
N ASP A 705 30.71 12.39 12.15
CA ASP A 705 30.98 13.51 13.07
C ASP A 705 31.28 14.81 12.30
N GLU A 706 32.07 14.75 11.23
CA GLU A 706 32.38 15.88 10.33
C GLU A 706 31.12 16.37 9.58
N PHE A 707 30.34 15.46 9.00
CA PHE A 707 29.07 15.79 8.37
C PHE A 707 28.10 16.47 9.36
N LEU A 708 28.01 16.00 10.61
CA LEU A 708 27.08 16.54 11.62
C LEU A 708 27.38 17.99 12.05
N VAL A 709 28.52 18.56 11.66
CA VAL A 709 28.84 20.00 11.85
C VAL A 709 28.30 20.87 10.70
N THR A 710 28.13 20.31 9.50
CA THR A 710 27.85 21.07 8.26
C THR A 710 26.57 20.64 7.53
N GLY A 711 25.95 19.53 7.92
CA GLY A 711 24.69 19.02 7.37
C GLY A 711 23.60 18.81 8.42
N GLY A 712 22.39 18.59 7.93
CA GLY A 712 21.20 18.31 8.73
C GLY A 712 20.88 16.81 8.86
N VAL A 713 19.95 16.48 9.74
CA VAL A 713 19.50 15.09 9.95
C VAL A 713 17.98 15.03 10.00
N VAL A 714 17.38 14.11 9.25
CA VAL A 714 15.95 13.81 9.31
C VAL A 714 15.79 12.35 9.68
N THR A 715 15.00 12.05 10.72
CA THR A 715 14.91 10.69 11.28
C THR A 715 13.47 10.21 11.42
N ARG A 716 13.26 8.89 11.32
CA ARG A 716 11.96 8.23 11.52
C ARG A 716 12.11 7.01 12.44
N GLY A 717 11.12 6.80 13.30
CA GLY A 717 10.91 5.52 14.00
C GLY A 717 12.05 5.12 14.95
N ALA A 718 12.11 3.82 15.29
CA ALA A 718 13.06 3.31 16.29
C ALA A 718 14.54 3.47 15.88
N THR A 719 14.88 3.16 14.62
CA THR A 719 16.27 3.30 14.11
C THR A 719 16.70 4.76 14.06
N GLY A 720 15.82 5.67 13.64
CA GLY A 720 16.08 7.11 13.64
C GLY A 720 16.22 7.71 15.05
N ALA A 721 15.34 7.32 15.98
CA ALA A 721 15.42 7.75 17.37
C ALA A 721 16.68 7.22 18.09
N ARG A 722 17.09 5.98 17.80
CA ARG A 722 18.37 5.41 18.24
C ARG A 722 19.55 6.23 17.70
N PHE A 723 19.59 6.52 16.40
CA PHE A 723 20.66 7.34 15.81
C PHE A 723 20.78 8.73 16.45
N ASN A 724 19.65 9.41 16.70
CA ASN A 724 19.64 10.71 17.40
C ASN A 724 20.27 10.63 18.81
N ALA A 725 19.98 9.57 19.57
CA ALA A 725 20.53 9.36 20.90
C ALA A 725 22.03 8.98 20.84
N GLU A 726 22.41 8.06 19.95
CA GLU A 726 23.78 7.58 19.78
C GLU A 726 24.75 8.67 19.30
N ALA A 727 24.29 9.57 18.40
CA ALA A 727 25.09 10.70 17.89
C ALA A 727 25.03 11.95 18.79
N GLY A 728 24.15 11.97 19.80
CA GLY A 728 24.01 13.06 20.76
C GLY A 728 23.39 14.34 20.17
N LEU A 729 22.28 14.20 19.43
CA LEU A 729 21.64 15.30 18.69
C LEU A 729 20.60 16.07 19.53
N LEU A 730 19.34 15.63 19.56
CA LEU A 730 18.27 16.30 20.31
C LEU A 730 17.92 15.59 21.61
N GLN A 731 17.75 16.38 22.67
CA GLN A 731 17.31 15.90 23.98
C GLN A 731 15.81 15.58 23.97
N VAL A 732 15.49 14.31 23.71
CA VAL A 732 14.15 13.72 23.84
C VAL A 732 14.27 12.28 24.35
N THR A 733 13.24 11.77 25.02
CA THR A 733 13.09 10.35 25.34
C THR A 733 12.06 9.72 24.39
N PRO A 734 12.46 8.83 23.47
CA PRO A 734 11.51 8.10 22.64
C PRO A 734 10.77 7.03 23.47
N VAL A 735 9.47 6.90 23.22
CA VAL A 735 8.62 5.83 23.76
C VAL A 735 7.98 5.12 22.58
N ALA A 736 8.28 3.84 22.43
CA ALA A 736 7.71 3.00 21.37
C ALA A 736 6.35 2.42 21.80
N GLY A 737 5.43 2.31 20.86
CA GLY A 737 4.18 1.56 20.99
C GLY A 737 4.38 0.05 20.86
N ARG A 738 3.28 -0.68 20.71
CA ARG A 738 3.33 -2.12 20.38
C ARG A 738 3.83 -2.27 18.94
N GLY A 739 4.67 -3.29 18.68
CA GLY A 739 5.38 -3.41 17.40
C GLY A 739 4.46 -3.46 16.17
N ASP A 740 3.35 -4.17 16.30
CA ASP A 740 2.33 -4.38 15.27
C ASP A 740 1.25 -3.28 15.21
N ALA A 741 1.23 -2.36 16.18
CA ALA A 741 0.22 -1.31 16.23
C ALA A 741 0.36 -0.39 15.01
N ASN A 742 -0.75 -0.11 14.33
CA ASN A 742 -0.75 0.66 13.09
C ASN A 742 -2.13 1.29 12.81
N GLY A 743 -2.16 2.32 11.95
CA GLY A 743 -3.41 2.94 11.51
C GLY A 743 -3.35 4.45 11.30
N VAL A 744 -4.53 5.08 11.31
CA VAL A 744 -4.71 6.52 11.15
C VAL A 744 -4.85 7.18 12.52
N VAL A 745 -4.01 8.18 12.81
CA VAL A 745 -4.05 8.95 14.07
C VAL A 745 -4.45 10.40 13.84
N SER A 746 -5.10 10.99 14.83
CA SER A 746 -5.31 12.44 14.94
C SER A 746 -4.07 13.14 15.50
N LEU A 747 -3.77 14.33 14.98
CA LEU A 747 -2.65 15.17 15.41
C LEU A 747 -3.11 16.60 15.69
N THR A 748 -2.46 17.24 16.67
CA THR A 748 -2.53 18.68 16.92
C THR A 748 -1.25 19.35 16.42
N ASN A 749 -1.37 20.33 15.53
CA ASN A 749 -0.23 21.07 14.98
C ASN A 749 0.34 22.05 16.00
N GLY A 750 1.66 22.05 16.17
CA GLY A 750 2.41 23.09 16.87
C GLY A 750 2.65 24.33 15.99
N PRO A 751 3.17 25.42 16.58
CA PRO A 751 3.45 26.67 15.87
C PRO A 751 4.75 26.65 15.04
N GLY A 752 5.52 25.57 15.10
CA GLY A 752 6.81 25.44 14.41
C GLY A 752 6.70 25.29 12.89
N LEU A 753 7.85 25.23 12.22
CA LEU A 753 7.93 25.25 10.75
C LEU A 753 7.40 23.96 10.11
N LEU A 754 7.38 22.83 10.82
CA LEU A 754 6.88 21.55 10.32
C LEU A 754 5.47 21.22 10.83
N GLY A 755 5.00 21.88 11.88
CA GLY A 755 3.60 21.87 12.32
C GLY A 755 2.70 22.83 11.53
N SER A 756 3.19 24.03 11.22
CA SER A 756 2.41 25.09 10.57
C SER A 756 1.92 24.67 9.18
N GLY A 757 0.60 24.49 9.03
CA GLY A 757 0.00 24.02 7.77
C GLY A 757 0.27 22.55 7.44
N ALA A 758 0.71 21.73 8.39
CA ALA A 758 0.71 20.27 8.26
C ALA A 758 -0.72 19.69 8.37
N MET A 759 -0.87 18.39 8.10
CA MET A 759 -2.14 17.69 8.31
C MET A 759 -2.38 17.40 9.79
N ASN A 760 -3.62 17.56 10.25
CA ASN A 760 -4.09 17.18 11.60
C ASN A 760 -4.33 15.67 11.74
N THR A 761 -3.78 14.87 10.83
CA THR A 761 -3.93 13.43 10.70
C THR A 761 -2.68 12.86 10.06
N ALA A 762 -2.28 11.64 10.44
CA ALA A 762 -1.14 10.94 9.87
C ALA A 762 -1.34 9.42 9.92
N PHE A 763 -0.47 8.69 9.24
CA PHE A 763 -0.34 7.24 9.39
C PHE A 763 0.70 6.90 10.47
N VAL A 764 0.49 5.77 11.16
CA VAL A 764 1.47 5.15 12.07
C VAL A 764 1.54 3.64 11.81
N TYR A 765 2.71 3.07 12.07
CA TYR A 765 3.01 1.65 12.06
C TYR A 765 4.24 1.51 12.97
N SER A 766 4.19 0.63 13.98
CA SER A 766 5.11 0.67 15.13
C SER A 766 5.25 2.08 15.77
N PRO A 767 4.13 2.77 16.12
CA PRO A 767 4.10 4.19 16.51
C PRO A 767 5.11 4.56 17.59
N LEU A 768 5.64 5.77 17.51
CA LEU A 768 6.58 6.32 18.49
C LEU A 768 6.14 7.73 18.91
N PHE A 769 6.38 8.07 20.18
CA PHE A 769 6.16 9.42 20.72
C PHE A 769 7.33 9.87 21.59
N PHE A 770 7.51 11.20 21.69
CA PHE A 770 8.63 11.79 22.40
C PHE A 770 8.17 12.45 23.71
N THR A 771 8.80 12.04 24.81
CA THR A 771 8.68 12.64 26.14
C THR A 771 10.00 13.33 26.53
N ASN A 772 10.07 13.97 27.71
CA ASN A 772 11.28 14.65 28.22
C ASN A 772 11.91 15.64 27.22
N VAL A 773 11.08 16.39 26.49
CA VAL A 773 11.50 17.29 25.42
C VAL A 773 12.29 18.47 26.01
N GLY A 774 13.58 18.55 25.66
CA GLY A 774 14.49 19.58 26.16
C GLY A 774 14.19 20.99 25.64
N ALA A 775 14.66 22.02 26.34
CA ALA A 775 14.30 23.42 26.10
C ALA A 775 14.72 23.97 24.71
N GLY A 776 15.66 23.34 24.02
CA GLY A 776 16.06 23.66 22.64
C GLY A 776 15.27 22.94 21.54
N VAL A 777 14.28 22.12 21.91
CA VAL A 777 13.52 21.26 20.98
C VAL A 777 12.10 21.81 20.80
N THR A 778 11.73 22.10 19.56
CA THR A 778 10.38 22.50 19.17
C THR A 778 9.51 21.26 18.97
N VAL A 779 8.31 21.26 19.57
CA VAL A 779 7.28 20.26 19.25
C VAL A 779 6.47 20.75 18.06
N GLU A 780 6.69 20.09 16.92
CA GLU A 780 6.08 20.41 15.64
C GLU A 780 4.65 19.86 15.54
N GLN A 781 4.42 18.64 16.03
CA GLN A 781 3.10 18.05 16.15
C GLN A 781 2.97 17.20 17.41
N ARG A 782 1.75 17.10 17.92
CA ARG A 782 1.37 16.22 19.03
C ARG A 782 0.32 15.22 18.58
N TYR A 783 0.27 14.04 19.18
CA TYR A 783 -0.89 13.17 19.07
C TYR A 783 -2.13 13.86 19.66
N GLY A 784 -3.32 13.53 19.14
CA GLY A 784 -4.58 14.07 19.64
C GLY A 784 -4.82 13.78 21.13
N PRO A 785 -5.63 14.61 21.83
CA PRO A 785 -6.06 14.33 23.20
C PRO A 785 -7.12 13.22 23.25
N GLY A 786 -7.20 12.48 24.35
CA GLY A 786 -8.10 11.33 24.49
C GLY A 786 -7.50 10.07 23.85
N ASN A 787 -8.27 9.35 23.03
CA ASN A 787 -7.69 8.33 22.14
C ASN A 787 -7.23 9.01 20.84
N PRO A 788 -5.93 9.08 20.52
CA PRO A 788 -5.46 9.63 19.26
C PRO A 788 -5.77 8.75 18.04
N LEU A 789 -6.04 7.45 18.21
CA LEU A 789 -6.35 6.54 17.09
C LEU A 789 -7.74 6.85 16.53
N ILE A 790 -7.80 7.08 15.22
CA ILE A 790 -9.06 7.28 14.46
C ILE A 790 -9.54 5.93 13.90
N ALA A 791 -8.60 5.13 13.39
CA ALA A 791 -8.85 3.81 12.83
C ALA A 791 -7.58 2.98 12.77
N GLY A 792 -7.73 1.66 12.86
CA GLY A 792 -6.65 0.70 12.91
C GLY A 792 -6.63 -0.05 14.23
N HIS A 793 -5.45 -0.46 14.68
CA HIS A 793 -5.24 -1.28 15.86
C HIS A 793 -4.05 -0.75 16.66
N TRP A 794 -4.28 -0.39 17.92
CA TRP A 794 -3.22 0.05 18.82
C TRP A 794 -3.58 -0.29 20.28
N LEU A 795 -3.19 -1.50 20.70
CA LEU A 795 -3.16 -1.87 22.11
C LEU A 795 -1.83 -1.45 22.77
N PRO A 796 -1.79 -1.24 24.10
CA PRO A 796 -0.53 -1.11 24.83
C PRO A 796 0.30 -2.41 24.78
N ASN A 797 1.59 -2.30 25.09
CA ASN A 797 2.44 -3.45 25.37
C ASN A 797 1.95 -4.20 26.63
N ALA A 798 2.41 -5.45 26.83
CA ALA A 798 2.06 -6.26 28.01
C ALA A 798 2.40 -5.62 29.37
N THR A 799 3.31 -4.65 29.37
CA THR A 799 3.70 -3.78 30.49
C THR A 799 2.70 -2.64 30.79
N GLY A 800 1.63 -2.51 30.00
CA GLY A 800 0.71 -1.36 30.03
C GLY A 800 1.27 -0.08 29.39
N THR A 801 2.45 -0.15 28.74
CA THR A 801 3.14 1.03 28.19
C THR A 801 3.00 1.15 26.67
N GLY A 802 3.13 2.38 26.15
CA GLY A 802 3.15 2.64 24.71
C GLY A 802 1.78 2.53 24.01
N GLY A 803 0.68 2.43 24.76
CA GLY A 803 -0.68 2.48 24.20
C GLY A 803 -1.09 3.90 23.78
N PRO A 804 -2.22 4.03 23.05
CA PRO A 804 -2.70 5.31 22.52
C PRO A 804 -2.99 6.33 23.63
N GLU A 805 -3.46 5.88 24.80
CA GLU A 805 -3.69 6.73 25.98
C GLU A 805 -2.41 7.40 26.50
N GLN A 806 -1.25 6.73 26.39
CA GLN A 806 0.04 7.31 26.80
C GLN A 806 0.62 8.23 25.72
N ALA A 807 0.32 7.96 24.45
CA ALA A 807 0.71 8.83 23.34
C ALA A 807 -0.09 10.15 23.33
N ALA A 808 -1.31 10.16 23.86
CA ALA A 808 -2.23 11.31 23.86
C ALA A 808 -1.56 12.62 24.31
N GLY A 809 -1.57 13.64 23.45
CA GLY A 809 -0.93 14.94 23.70
C GLY A 809 0.61 14.94 23.72
N GLN A 810 1.28 13.79 23.67
CA GLN A 810 2.74 13.71 23.55
C GLN A 810 3.22 14.15 22.17
N ALA A 811 4.49 14.48 22.06
CA ALA A 811 5.05 14.94 20.79
C ALA A 811 5.16 13.79 19.78
N ALA A 812 4.59 13.99 18.59
CA ALA A 812 4.60 13.06 17.46
C ALA A 812 5.69 13.42 16.44
N VAL A 813 5.98 14.71 16.29
CA VAL A 813 7.06 15.25 15.46
C VAL A 813 7.77 16.35 16.24
N VAL A 814 9.10 16.33 16.24
CA VAL A 814 9.95 17.32 16.91
C VAL A 814 11.08 17.80 16.00
N SER A 815 11.52 19.03 16.20
CA SER A 815 12.63 19.66 15.47
C SER A 815 13.53 20.44 16.44
N GLY A 816 14.79 20.66 16.07
CA GLY A 816 15.72 21.46 16.89
C GLY A 816 17.12 21.51 16.29
N VAL A 817 17.95 22.42 16.81
CA VAL A 817 19.37 22.47 16.48
C VAL A 817 20.15 21.88 17.65
N SER A 818 21.02 20.90 17.37
CA SER A 818 21.85 20.26 18.40
C SER A 818 22.91 21.22 18.95
N SER A 819 23.55 20.85 20.07
CA SER A 819 24.71 21.58 20.60
C SER A 819 25.92 21.61 19.65
N ARG A 820 25.92 20.78 18.58
CA ARG A 820 26.93 20.77 17.50
C ARG A 820 26.59 21.71 16.34
N GLY A 821 25.39 22.31 16.32
CA GLY A 821 24.86 23.07 15.18
C GLY A 821 24.03 22.25 14.19
N THR A 822 23.89 20.94 14.40
CA THR A 822 23.14 20.04 13.51
C THR A 822 21.63 20.34 13.55
N ALA A 823 21.05 20.75 12.43
CA ALA A 823 19.59 20.89 12.32
C ALA A 823 18.93 19.50 12.19
N THR A 824 18.16 19.11 13.19
CA THR A 824 17.64 17.73 13.35
C THR A 824 16.12 17.68 13.44
N VAL A 825 15.51 16.67 12.82
CA VAL A 825 14.06 16.38 12.89
C VAL A 825 13.83 14.92 13.26
N LEU A 826 12.87 14.64 14.13
CA LEU A 826 12.39 13.28 14.39
C LEU A 826 10.88 13.15 14.12
N PHE A 827 10.53 12.14 13.32
CA PHE A 827 9.18 11.65 13.11
C PHE A 827 8.93 10.38 13.94
N GLY A 828 7.94 10.43 14.82
CA GLY A 828 7.34 9.27 15.48
C GLY A 828 6.13 8.69 14.75
N THR A 829 5.71 9.37 13.67
CA THR A 829 4.73 8.93 12.68
C THR A 829 5.41 8.36 11.44
N GLU A 830 4.61 7.85 10.50
CA GLU A 830 5.07 7.14 9.30
C GLU A 830 4.76 7.92 8.00
N PRO A 831 5.45 9.05 7.73
CA PRO A 831 5.00 10.03 6.74
C PRO A 831 5.25 9.66 5.28
N LEU A 832 5.95 8.57 4.97
CA LEU A 832 6.25 8.08 3.61
C LEU A 832 5.77 6.64 3.32
N PHE A 833 5.20 5.95 4.32
CA PHE A 833 4.97 4.50 4.34
C PHE A 833 4.25 3.95 3.10
N ARG A 834 4.86 2.94 2.45
CA ARG A 834 4.35 2.24 1.24
C ARG A 834 3.86 3.23 0.13
N ASN A 835 4.44 4.44 0.05
CA ASN A 835 4.00 5.56 -0.81
C ASN A 835 2.49 5.93 -0.65
N HIS A 836 1.87 5.60 0.49
CA HIS A 836 0.44 5.79 0.75
C HIS A 836 0.08 7.18 1.31
N PRO A 837 0.70 7.73 2.37
CA PRO A 837 0.24 8.97 3.00
C PRO A 837 0.73 10.22 2.26
N LYS A 838 0.31 10.38 1.00
CA LYS A 838 0.79 11.42 0.07
C LYS A 838 0.64 12.86 0.59
N GLY A 839 -0.26 13.09 1.55
CA GLY A 839 -0.47 14.39 2.20
C GLY A 839 0.60 14.79 3.23
N THR A 840 1.37 13.84 3.78
CA THR A 840 2.50 14.13 4.70
C THR A 840 3.85 14.29 3.98
N PHE A 841 3.95 13.98 2.69
CA PHE A 841 5.21 14.06 1.93
C PHE A 841 5.81 15.48 1.92
N ALA A 842 4.95 16.49 1.83
CA ALA A 842 5.35 17.90 1.91
C ALA A 842 6.00 18.26 3.25
N GLN A 843 5.67 17.56 4.34
CA GLN A 843 6.26 17.78 5.66
C GLN A 843 7.68 17.24 5.75
N VAL A 844 7.94 16.06 5.18
CA VAL A 844 9.30 15.49 5.09
C VAL A 844 10.18 16.34 4.17
N ALA A 845 9.65 16.78 3.04
CA ALA A 845 10.35 17.71 2.16
C ALA A 845 10.71 19.03 2.88
N ARG A 846 9.78 19.59 3.67
CA ARG A 846 10.03 20.77 4.51
C ARG A 846 11.09 20.51 5.59
N ALA A 847 11.11 19.32 6.18
CA ALA A 847 12.16 18.91 7.10
C ALA A 847 13.54 18.92 6.41
N SER A 848 13.67 18.30 5.24
CA SER A 848 14.92 18.31 4.46
C SER A 848 15.37 19.71 4.03
N PHE A 849 14.45 20.55 3.53
CA PHE A 849 14.78 21.94 3.16
C PHE A 849 15.21 22.78 4.36
N TRP A 850 14.49 22.67 5.49
CA TRP A 850 14.86 23.37 6.72
C TRP A 850 16.20 22.89 7.27
N ALA A 851 16.43 21.58 7.32
CA ALA A 851 17.67 21.00 7.80
C ALA A 851 18.88 21.38 6.91
N THR A 852 18.65 21.61 5.62
CA THR A 852 19.66 22.19 4.69
C THR A 852 19.91 23.68 4.95
N ALA A 853 18.86 24.45 5.25
CA ALA A 853 18.93 25.92 5.31
C ALA A 853 19.25 26.50 6.70
N ALA A 854 19.13 25.69 7.76
CA ALA A 854 19.40 26.09 9.14
C ALA A 854 20.88 25.93 9.55
N VAL A 855 21.68 25.21 8.78
CA VAL A 855 23.13 25.08 9.00
C VAL A 855 23.85 26.19 8.21
N PRO A 856 24.90 26.84 8.76
CA PRO A 856 25.63 27.89 8.05
C PRO A 856 26.26 27.36 6.75
N ALA A 857 26.00 28.04 5.64
CA ALA A 857 26.68 27.74 4.38
C ALA A 857 28.20 27.94 4.54
N THR A 858 28.97 26.91 4.23
CA THR A 858 30.41 27.03 4.02
C THR A 858 30.68 27.93 2.81
N ALA A 859 31.73 28.74 2.90
CA ALA A 859 32.12 29.74 1.91
C ALA A 859 33.11 29.21 0.87
#